data_AF-A0A1L8RFB7-F1
#
_entry.id   AF-A0A1L8RFB7-F1
#
_cell.length_a   1.000
_cell.length_b   1.000
_cell.length_c   1.000
_cell.angle_alpha   90.00
_cell.angle_beta   90.00
_cell.angle_gamma   90.00
#
_symmetry.space_group_name_H-M   'P 1'
#
loop_
_entity.id
_entity.type
_entity.pdbx_description
1 polymer ?
#
loop_
_entity_poly.entity_id
_entity_poly.type
_entity_poly.pdbx_seq_one_letter_code
_entity_poly.pdbx_strand_id
1 'polypeptide(L)'
;MEKGRVTIPSESNFLEETKRLMALWGADAIRDSDGTKLDDELKQIGAKIYTTYFVARGHNDFAEKHLEEVQQAFLLSERVTATKEGVVIPFLNGYLAEQLQPNYREDPKAWWEVYDRTTGELVPAEDWEVDQEQHLVTLKAWHPYHEYTVSFLASMVWDPTQMYNHITNDWGDKPHEIPFDVRQPESQAFMSSFLTNWLAENPDTDVIRFTTFFYHFTLFFNDQRKEKFVDWFGYGSTVSVRALKEFAKEYGYQLRAEDFVDEGYYNSTFRVPSKAYLDYIDFVQRFVAKEAKKLVAIVHEAGREAMMFLGDNWIGTEPYGPHFHEIGIDAVVGSVGNGTTLRMISEIPHVKYTEGRFLPYFFPDVFYEGNDPTIEAKENWLTARRALLRKPVDRIGYGGYLSLASQFPEFVAYIGEVTEEFRELYDRIHEVKPYTGLKVGILNAWGKLRSWQTHMVAHALWYQQIYSYLGVLESLSGQKIEVAFLNFDDVRDGVPADIDVLVNVGDAGTAFSGGKNWQDAKLIATLTEWVASGGGLVGVGEPTAYLANGRYFQLANVLGVDKELGFSLSTDKYFKEEVSEHFITAHSQPADFGEMQKNIYALSADTKILRYLDGSVQLATHDFYEGRGVYFSGLPYSPENAQIFLRALFYAAGKEAELNKWYAENPDVEVHAYPAKRQYAIVNNTDQEQVSVIYTENHSYTVTLAAGAIEWRDYDE
;
A
#
# COMPACT_ATOMS: atom_id res chain seq x y z
N MET A 1 2.31 18.94 30.56
CA MET A 1 2.42 17.72 29.74
C MET A 1 1.11 17.00 29.85
N GLU A 2 0.31 17.13 28.80
CA GLU A 2 -0.80 16.22 28.58
C GLU A 2 -0.23 14.81 28.41
N LYS A 3 -0.95 13.81 28.92
CA LYS A 3 -0.59 12.40 28.76
C LYS A 3 -1.63 11.75 27.88
N GLY A 4 -1.21 10.74 27.13
CA GLY A 4 -2.08 9.87 26.37
C GLY A 4 -1.83 9.88 24.87
N ARG A 5 -2.63 9.07 24.17
CA ARG A 5 -2.55 8.85 22.71
C ARG A 5 -1.24 8.25 22.24
N VAL A 6 -0.50 7.63 23.14
CA VAL A 6 0.82 7.05 22.86
C VAL A 6 0.86 5.63 23.41
N THR A 7 1.09 4.68 22.51
CA THR A 7 1.27 3.25 22.83
C THR A 7 2.74 2.87 22.70
N ILE A 8 3.30 2.21 23.71
CA ILE A 8 4.71 1.76 23.70
C ILE A 8 4.83 0.24 23.87
N PRO A 9 5.86 -0.42 23.32
CA PRO A 9 6.10 -1.83 23.60
C PRO A 9 6.72 -2.00 24.99
N SER A 10 6.59 -3.18 25.58
CA SER A 10 7.28 -3.58 26.81
C SER A 10 7.48 -5.10 26.87
N GLU A 11 8.42 -5.54 27.68
CA GLU A 11 8.90 -6.91 27.78
C GLU A 11 9.19 -7.32 29.22
N SER A 12 9.19 -8.63 29.49
CA SER A 12 9.48 -9.17 30.83
C SER A 12 10.79 -8.63 31.41
N ASN A 13 10.83 -8.43 32.74
CA ASN A 13 11.98 -7.90 33.48
C ASN A 13 12.40 -6.46 33.10
N PHE A 14 11.50 -5.65 32.52
CA PHE A 14 11.81 -4.28 32.09
C PHE A 14 10.91 -3.19 32.73
N LEU A 15 10.36 -3.45 33.92
CA LEU A 15 9.35 -2.61 34.56
C LEU A 15 9.78 -1.16 34.83
N GLU A 16 10.91 -0.96 35.53
CA GLU A 16 11.30 0.39 35.97
C GLU A 16 11.66 1.29 34.79
N GLU A 17 12.30 0.73 33.77
CA GLU A 17 12.64 1.47 32.56
C GLU A 17 11.40 1.74 31.70
N THR A 18 10.44 0.81 31.66
CA THR A 18 9.11 1.04 31.07
C THR A 18 8.42 2.23 31.76
N LYS A 19 8.37 2.28 33.10
CA LYS A 19 7.79 3.42 33.83
C LYS A 19 8.48 4.74 33.50
N ARG A 20 9.81 4.73 33.41
CA ARG A 20 10.62 5.91 33.04
C ARG A 20 10.24 6.42 31.65
N LEU A 21 10.19 5.54 30.66
CA LEU A 21 9.88 5.89 29.27
C LEU A 21 8.40 6.27 29.08
N MET A 22 7.47 5.62 29.77
CA MET A 22 6.06 6.05 29.81
C MET A 22 5.90 7.46 30.36
N ALA A 23 6.62 7.79 31.43
CA ALA A 23 6.58 9.14 32.01
C ALA A 23 7.19 10.19 31.07
N LEU A 24 8.25 9.83 30.35
CA LEU A 24 8.94 10.71 29.41
C LEU A 24 8.13 10.97 28.14
N TRP A 25 7.56 9.92 27.54
CA TRP A 25 6.81 10.00 26.27
C TRP A 25 5.31 10.26 26.47
N GLY A 26 4.83 10.26 27.72
CA GLY A 26 3.43 10.46 28.05
C GLY A 26 2.52 9.30 27.62
N ALA A 27 3.03 8.07 27.61
CA ALA A 27 2.29 6.89 27.18
C ALA A 27 1.16 6.51 28.14
N ASP A 28 0.01 6.16 27.57
CA ASP A 28 -1.21 5.68 28.26
C ASP A 28 -1.58 4.25 27.92
N ALA A 29 -0.87 3.62 26.97
CA ALA A 29 -1.05 2.23 26.62
C ALA A 29 0.29 1.51 26.49
N ILE A 30 0.31 0.22 26.84
CA ILE A 30 1.47 -0.66 26.64
C ILE A 30 1.05 -1.93 25.89
N ARG A 31 1.97 -2.48 25.10
CA ARG A 31 1.81 -3.73 24.33
C ARG A 31 2.97 -4.66 24.62
N ASP A 32 2.74 -5.97 24.60
CA ASP A 32 3.83 -6.96 24.53
C ASP A 32 4.78 -6.72 23.33
N SER A 33 6.09 -6.80 23.59
CA SER A 33 7.12 -6.91 22.55
C SER A 33 7.05 -8.27 21.86
N ASP A 34 7.51 -8.34 20.62
CA ASP A 34 7.38 -9.55 19.80
C ASP A 34 8.03 -10.78 20.46
N GLY A 35 7.26 -11.88 20.53
CA GLY A 35 7.71 -13.13 21.14
C GLY A 35 7.81 -13.12 22.67
N THR A 36 7.43 -12.02 23.33
CA THR A 36 7.45 -11.88 24.80
C THR A 36 6.04 -11.80 25.38
N LYS A 37 5.93 -11.79 26.72
CA LYS A 37 4.68 -11.50 27.43
C LYS A 37 4.95 -10.43 28.49
N LEU A 38 3.92 -9.67 28.85
CA LEU A 38 4.01 -8.74 29.96
C LEU A 38 3.91 -9.49 31.30
N ASP A 39 4.78 -9.15 32.24
CA ASP A 39 4.70 -9.63 33.61
C ASP A 39 3.50 -8.99 34.34
N ASP A 40 3.00 -9.64 35.40
CA ASP A 40 1.80 -9.15 36.12
C ASP A 40 1.98 -7.73 36.68
N GLU A 41 3.20 -7.36 37.08
CA GLU A 41 3.52 -6.00 37.54
C GLU A 41 3.40 -4.96 36.42
N LEU A 42 3.74 -5.32 35.17
CA LEU A 42 3.59 -4.46 33.99
C LEU A 42 2.11 -4.28 33.63
N LYS A 43 1.31 -5.35 33.72
CA LYS A 43 -0.14 -5.28 33.49
C LYS A 43 -0.86 -4.36 34.50
N GLN A 44 -0.29 -4.20 35.69
CA GLN A 44 -0.85 -3.37 36.76
C GLN A 44 -0.29 -1.93 36.80
N ILE A 45 0.43 -1.50 35.76
CA ILE A 45 1.11 -0.19 35.70
C ILE A 45 0.14 1.02 35.61
N GLY A 46 -1.16 0.76 35.43
CA GLY A 46 -2.18 1.80 35.29
C GLY A 46 -2.26 2.40 33.89
N ALA A 47 -1.87 1.64 32.86
CA ALA A 47 -2.04 1.95 31.45
C ALA A 47 -2.99 0.95 30.79
N LYS A 48 -3.51 1.31 29.62
CA LYS A 48 -4.30 0.41 28.79
C LYS A 48 -3.44 -0.73 28.28
N ILE A 49 -3.85 -1.97 28.51
CA ILE A 49 -3.08 -3.15 28.14
C ILE A 49 -3.53 -3.68 26.78
N TYR A 50 -2.64 -3.57 25.80
CA TYR A 50 -2.81 -4.16 24.48
C TYR A 50 -2.19 -5.53 24.52
N THR A 51 -2.89 -6.52 23.99
CA THR A 51 -2.33 -7.87 23.87
C THR A 51 -2.43 -8.35 22.42
N THR A 52 -1.28 -8.72 21.87
CA THR A 52 -1.19 -9.31 20.53
C THR A 52 -1.93 -10.63 20.51
N TYR A 53 -2.83 -10.81 19.54
CA TYR A 53 -3.59 -12.04 19.36
C TYR A 53 -3.46 -12.57 17.92
N PHE A 54 -3.02 -13.82 17.80
CA PHE A 54 -2.87 -14.53 16.53
C PHE A 54 -4.04 -15.49 16.34
N VAL A 55 -4.80 -15.32 15.27
CA VAL A 55 -6.07 -16.04 15.08
C VAL A 55 -5.86 -17.40 14.40
N ALA A 56 -5.03 -17.43 13.36
CA ALA A 56 -4.89 -18.57 12.45
C ALA A 56 -3.49 -19.23 12.50
N ARG A 57 -2.72 -18.98 13.57
CA ARG A 57 -1.39 -19.57 13.83
C ARG A 57 -1.08 -19.60 15.32
N GLY A 58 0.07 -20.16 15.72
CA GLY A 58 0.50 -20.24 17.13
C GLY A 58 -0.12 -21.40 17.91
N HIS A 59 -0.81 -22.32 17.23
CA HIS A 59 -1.55 -23.44 17.83
C HIS A 59 -1.18 -24.79 17.17
N ASN A 60 0.10 -25.14 17.16
CA ASN A 60 0.57 -26.39 16.54
C ASN A 60 -0.12 -27.64 17.08
N ASP A 61 -0.44 -27.71 18.38
CA ASP A 61 -1.19 -28.84 18.98
C ASP A 61 -2.55 -29.11 18.31
N PHE A 62 -3.15 -28.08 17.72
CA PHE A 62 -4.35 -28.18 16.89
C PHE A 62 -3.97 -28.45 15.43
N ALA A 63 -3.11 -27.61 14.84
CA ALA A 63 -2.79 -27.66 13.41
C ALA A 63 -2.17 -29.00 12.98
N GLU A 64 -1.31 -29.61 13.81
CA GLU A 64 -0.70 -30.93 13.53
C GLU A 64 -1.72 -32.07 13.49
N LYS A 65 -2.87 -31.93 14.16
CA LYS A 65 -3.97 -32.92 14.13
C LYS A 65 -4.91 -32.72 12.95
N HIS A 66 -4.83 -31.55 12.30
CA HIS A 66 -5.74 -31.11 11.24
C HIS A 66 -4.96 -30.59 10.02
N LEU A 67 -3.93 -31.33 9.59
CA LEU A 67 -3.08 -30.93 8.46
C LEU A 67 -3.84 -30.84 7.13
N GLU A 68 -5.04 -31.43 7.04
CA GLU A 68 -5.98 -31.27 5.93
C GLU A 68 -6.63 -29.88 5.87
N GLU A 69 -6.61 -29.13 6.98
CA GLU A 69 -7.22 -27.80 7.12
C GLU A 69 -6.19 -26.66 7.09
N VAL A 70 -4.93 -26.92 6.74
CA VAL A 70 -3.92 -25.86 6.59
C VAL A 70 -4.23 -24.94 5.41
N GLN A 71 -3.69 -23.72 5.45
CA GLN A 71 -3.82 -22.78 4.34
C GLN A 71 -3.16 -23.33 3.08
N GLN A 72 -3.68 -22.97 1.91
CA GLN A 72 -3.18 -23.46 0.63
C GLN A 72 -3.00 -22.30 -0.35
N ALA A 73 -2.15 -22.53 -1.35
CA ALA A 73 -1.91 -21.60 -2.44
C ALA A 73 -1.66 -22.37 -3.74
N PHE A 74 -2.04 -21.76 -4.86
CA PHE A 74 -1.52 -22.22 -6.15
C PHE A 74 -0.13 -21.64 -6.37
N LEU A 75 0.81 -22.49 -6.79
CA LEU A 75 2.18 -22.15 -7.13
C LEU A 75 2.43 -22.49 -8.60
N LEU A 76 3.35 -21.75 -9.22
CA LEU A 76 3.79 -21.99 -10.58
C LEU A 76 5.24 -22.49 -10.59
N SER A 77 5.51 -23.57 -11.31
CA SER A 77 6.86 -24.04 -11.54
C SER A 77 7.69 -23.03 -12.35
N GLU A 78 9.01 -23.20 -12.32
CA GLU A 78 9.86 -22.61 -13.34
C GLU A 78 9.46 -23.11 -14.75
N ARG A 79 9.78 -22.31 -15.77
CA ARG A 79 9.60 -22.69 -17.18
C ARG A 79 10.63 -23.73 -17.56
N VAL A 80 10.18 -24.83 -18.15
CA VAL A 80 11.06 -25.88 -18.67
C VAL A 80 10.90 -25.98 -20.17
N THR A 81 11.98 -25.71 -20.91
CA THR A 81 12.03 -25.93 -22.35
C THR A 81 12.07 -27.42 -22.65
N ALA A 82 11.09 -27.91 -23.40
CA ALA A 82 11.07 -29.29 -23.88
C ALA A 82 12.18 -29.54 -24.91
N THR A 83 12.76 -30.74 -24.90
CA THR A 83 13.71 -31.17 -25.94
C THR A 83 13.03 -32.09 -26.96
N LYS A 84 13.80 -32.68 -27.88
CA LYS A 84 13.26 -33.72 -28.78
C LYS A 84 12.97 -35.02 -28.04
N GLU A 85 13.69 -35.25 -26.94
CA GLU A 85 13.65 -36.49 -26.17
C GLU A 85 12.55 -36.49 -25.11
N GLY A 86 12.16 -35.32 -24.59
CA GLY A 86 11.18 -35.23 -23.52
C GLY A 86 11.06 -33.85 -22.89
N VAL A 87 10.14 -33.76 -21.95
CA VAL A 87 10.08 -32.69 -20.95
C VAL A 87 9.72 -33.30 -19.60
N VAL A 88 10.48 -32.91 -18.58
CA VAL A 88 10.28 -33.30 -17.19
C VAL A 88 10.32 -32.02 -16.37
N ILE A 89 9.25 -31.72 -15.65
CA ILE A 89 9.07 -30.44 -14.95
C ILE A 89 9.20 -30.69 -13.44
N PRO A 90 10.32 -30.28 -12.81
CA PRO A 90 10.48 -30.32 -11.36
C PRO A 90 9.73 -29.14 -10.73
N PHE A 91 8.44 -29.34 -10.44
CA PHE A 91 7.55 -28.20 -10.20
C PHE A 91 7.77 -27.49 -8.85
N LEU A 92 8.36 -28.17 -7.86
CA LEU A 92 8.70 -27.58 -6.56
C LEU A 92 10.04 -26.82 -6.57
N ASN A 93 10.81 -26.88 -7.67
CA ASN A 93 12.14 -26.26 -7.73
C ASN A 93 12.10 -24.77 -7.41
N GLY A 94 13.04 -24.31 -6.58
CA GLY A 94 13.18 -22.91 -6.18
C GLY A 94 12.14 -22.42 -5.17
N TYR A 95 11.32 -23.29 -4.56
CA TYR A 95 10.50 -22.99 -3.38
C TYR A 95 11.11 -23.57 -2.11
N LEU A 96 10.87 -22.91 -0.98
CA LEU A 96 11.27 -23.41 0.34
C LEU A 96 10.33 -24.55 0.77
N ALA A 97 10.82 -25.78 0.76
CA ALA A 97 10.05 -26.97 1.16
C ALA A 97 9.62 -26.95 2.65
N GLU A 98 10.32 -26.19 3.49
CA GLU A 98 9.93 -25.96 4.90
C GLU A 98 8.67 -25.09 5.02
N GLN A 99 8.36 -24.26 4.01
CA GLN A 99 7.19 -23.40 3.97
C GLN A 99 6.03 -24.04 3.19
N LEU A 100 6.33 -24.65 2.04
CA LEU A 100 5.35 -25.03 1.03
C LEU A 100 5.54 -26.49 0.63
N GLN A 101 4.48 -27.29 0.71
CA GLN A 101 4.49 -28.70 0.34
C GLN A 101 3.40 -29.00 -0.70
N PRO A 102 3.67 -29.79 -1.76
CA PRO A 102 2.64 -30.14 -2.73
C PRO A 102 1.43 -30.83 -2.06
N ASN A 103 0.22 -30.40 -2.41
CA ASN A 103 -1.01 -31.03 -1.91
C ASN A 103 -1.39 -32.24 -2.78
N TYR A 104 -1.11 -33.45 -2.27
CA TYR A 104 -1.53 -34.72 -2.89
C TYR A 104 -2.78 -35.34 -2.28
N ARG A 105 -3.42 -34.68 -1.29
CA ARG A 105 -4.69 -35.14 -0.71
C ARG A 105 -5.84 -34.91 -1.68
N GLU A 106 -5.72 -33.87 -2.49
CA GLU A 106 -6.65 -33.52 -3.55
C GLU A 106 -6.12 -34.05 -4.88
N ASP A 107 -7.03 -34.43 -5.80
CA ASP A 107 -6.65 -34.98 -7.10
C ASP A 107 -5.91 -33.93 -7.95
N PRO A 108 -4.61 -34.13 -8.27
CA PRO A 108 -3.87 -33.21 -9.12
C PRO A 108 -4.54 -32.99 -10.49
N LYS A 109 -5.21 -34.01 -11.05
CA LYS A 109 -5.89 -33.89 -12.34
C LYS A 109 -7.12 -32.98 -12.31
N ALA A 110 -7.69 -32.77 -11.12
CA ALA A 110 -8.85 -31.92 -10.93
C ALA A 110 -8.49 -30.45 -10.69
N TRP A 111 -7.31 -30.17 -10.12
CA TRP A 111 -6.96 -28.84 -9.61
C TRP A 111 -5.67 -28.25 -10.19
N TRP A 112 -4.76 -29.09 -10.68
CA TRP A 112 -3.49 -28.61 -11.23
C TRP A 112 -3.61 -28.47 -12.75
N GLU A 113 -2.82 -27.57 -13.30
CA GLU A 113 -2.83 -27.28 -14.73
C GLU A 113 -1.41 -27.32 -15.28
N VAL A 114 -1.27 -27.85 -16.49
CA VAL A 114 -0.02 -27.78 -17.23
C VAL A 114 -0.26 -26.90 -18.43
N TYR A 115 0.60 -25.91 -18.62
CA TYR A 115 0.49 -24.97 -19.74
C TYR A 115 1.69 -25.09 -20.65
N ASP A 116 1.42 -25.12 -21.95
CA ASP A 116 2.38 -24.71 -22.97
C ASP A 116 2.44 -23.19 -22.95
N ARG A 117 3.51 -22.64 -22.37
CA ARG A 117 3.68 -21.19 -22.23
C ARG A 117 4.19 -20.54 -23.51
N THR A 118 4.54 -21.31 -24.53
CA THR A 118 4.89 -20.80 -25.85
C THR A 118 3.63 -20.49 -26.67
N THR A 119 2.59 -21.33 -26.57
CA THR A 119 1.30 -21.09 -27.24
C THR A 119 0.25 -20.44 -26.34
N GLY A 120 0.42 -20.53 -25.02
CA GLY A 120 -0.59 -20.12 -24.04
C GLY A 120 -1.71 -21.15 -23.84
N GLU A 121 -1.56 -22.36 -24.38
CA GLU A 121 -2.59 -23.39 -24.36
C GLU A 121 -2.46 -24.31 -23.14
N LEU A 122 -3.61 -24.70 -22.59
CA LEU A 122 -3.69 -25.72 -21.55
C LEU A 122 -3.41 -27.11 -22.17
N VAL A 123 -2.49 -27.85 -21.56
CA VAL A 123 -2.24 -29.26 -21.89
C VAL A 123 -3.35 -30.12 -21.25
N PRO A 124 -4.03 -30.99 -22.02
CA PRO A 124 -5.09 -31.85 -21.50
C PRO A 124 -4.64 -32.67 -20.28
N ALA A 125 -5.54 -32.88 -19.32
CA ALA A 125 -5.23 -33.57 -18.07
C ALA A 125 -4.75 -35.01 -18.30
N GLU A 126 -5.25 -35.68 -19.33
CA GLU A 126 -4.85 -37.01 -19.76
C GLU A 126 -3.43 -37.08 -20.34
N ASP A 127 -2.84 -35.96 -20.76
CA ASP A 127 -1.59 -35.90 -21.51
C ASP A 127 -0.36 -35.62 -20.63
N TRP A 128 -0.52 -35.62 -19.31
CA TRP A 128 0.60 -35.53 -18.37
C TRP A 128 0.45 -36.55 -17.24
N GLU A 129 1.49 -36.75 -16.45
CA GLU A 129 1.48 -37.58 -15.23
C GLU A 129 2.35 -36.92 -14.16
N VAL A 130 1.96 -37.09 -12.90
CA VAL A 130 2.71 -36.58 -11.73
C VAL A 130 3.40 -37.72 -11.00
N ASP A 131 4.71 -37.59 -10.79
CA ASP A 131 5.49 -38.39 -9.86
C ASP A 131 5.45 -37.70 -8.49
N GLN A 132 4.73 -38.32 -7.54
CA GLN A 132 4.54 -37.76 -6.21
C GLN A 132 5.76 -37.94 -5.30
N GLU A 133 6.63 -38.93 -5.59
CA GLU A 133 7.83 -39.19 -4.80
C GLU A 133 8.97 -38.23 -5.18
N GLN A 134 9.09 -37.91 -6.47
CA GLN A 134 10.14 -37.04 -6.99
C GLN A 134 9.68 -35.59 -7.22
N HIS A 135 8.38 -35.30 -7.04
CA HIS A 135 7.76 -34.00 -7.34
C HIS A 135 8.02 -33.54 -8.79
N LEU A 136 7.77 -34.45 -9.75
CA LEU A 136 7.97 -34.21 -11.18
C LEU A 136 6.64 -34.32 -11.94
N VAL A 137 6.50 -33.54 -13.01
CA VAL A 137 5.47 -33.77 -14.05
C VAL A 137 6.12 -34.16 -15.36
N THR A 138 5.58 -35.17 -16.03
CA THR A 138 6.00 -35.61 -17.37
C THR A 138 4.85 -35.53 -18.35
N LEU A 139 5.14 -35.22 -19.62
CA LEU A 139 4.13 -35.16 -20.68
C LEU A 139 4.17 -36.40 -21.56
N LYS A 140 2.99 -36.87 -22.00
CA LYS A 140 2.82 -37.97 -22.97
C LYS A 140 3.05 -37.48 -24.40
N ALA A 141 2.71 -36.23 -24.67
CA ALA A 141 2.95 -35.53 -25.93
C ALA A 141 3.37 -34.08 -25.63
N TRP A 142 4.32 -33.56 -26.42
CA TRP A 142 4.82 -32.19 -26.28
C TRP A 142 5.31 -31.65 -27.63
N HIS A 143 5.57 -30.35 -27.69
CA HIS A 143 6.19 -29.69 -28.82
C HIS A 143 7.65 -29.40 -28.48
N PRO A 144 8.63 -29.96 -29.24
CA PRO A 144 10.03 -29.69 -28.98
C PRO A 144 10.32 -28.18 -28.98
N TYR A 145 11.09 -27.73 -28.00
CA TYR A 145 11.52 -26.35 -27.79
C TYR A 145 10.43 -25.36 -27.35
N HIS A 146 9.23 -25.84 -27.04
CA HIS A 146 8.26 -25.05 -26.29
C HIS A 146 8.60 -25.07 -24.80
N GLU A 147 8.16 -24.04 -24.07
CA GLU A 147 8.28 -23.96 -22.61
C GLU A 147 7.01 -24.43 -21.94
N TYR A 148 7.15 -25.27 -20.91
CA TYR A 148 6.04 -25.79 -20.13
C TYR A 148 6.17 -25.40 -18.66
N THR A 149 5.04 -25.22 -18.01
CA THR A 149 4.94 -24.99 -16.56
C THR A 149 3.82 -25.81 -15.95
N VAL A 150 3.92 -26.10 -14.66
CA VAL A 150 2.85 -26.69 -13.85
C VAL A 150 2.36 -25.64 -12.85
N SER A 151 1.07 -25.35 -12.88
CA SER A 151 0.35 -24.64 -11.82
C SER A 151 -0.20 -25.69 -10.85
N PHE A 152 0.30 -25.75 -9.62
CA PHE A 152 0.02 -26.81 -8.65
C PHE A 152 -0.46 -26.26 -7.31
N LEU A 153 -1.32 -27.01 -6.63
CA LEU A 153 -1.82 -26.67 -5.30
C LEU A 153 -0.80 -27.11 -4.23
N ALA A 154 -0.44 -26.20 -3.34
CA ALA A 154 0.48 -26.46 -2.23
C ALA A 154 -0.17 -26.12 -0.89
N SER A 155 0.15 -26.92 0.14
CA SER A 155 -0.15 -26.65 1.54
C SER A 155 0.93 -25.75 2.13
N MET A 156 0.52 -24.73 2.87
CA MET A 156 1.40 -23.85 3.64
C MET A 156 1.59 -24.43 5.04
N VAL A 157 2.80 -24.89 5.33
CA VAL A 157 3.13 -25.60 6.58
C VAL A 157 4.02 -24.77 7.51
N TRP A 158 4.31 -23.53 7.14
CA TRP A 158 4.98 -22.54 7.98
C TRP A 158 4.40 -21.15 7.69
N ASP A 159 3.89 -20.49 8.72
CA ASP A 159 3.32 -19.15 8.64
C ASP A 159 4.37 -18.14 8.13
N PRO A 160 4.06 -17.31 7.12
CA PRO A 160 5.07 -16.46 6.50
C PRO A 160 5.64 -15.37 7.44
N THR A 161 4.80 -14.75 8.30
CA THR A 161 5.28 -13.75 9.26
C THR A 161 6.15 -14.39 10.33
N GLN A 162 5.73 -15.53 10.88
CA GLN A 162 6.50 -16.24 11.90
C GLN A 162 7.83 -16.76 11.33
N MET A 163 7.82 -17.25 10.08
CA MET A 163 9.02 -17.66 9.36
C MET A 163 9.98 -16.50 9.16
N TYR A 164 9.50 -15.34 8.68
CA TYR A 164 10.33 -14.14 8.55
C TYR A 164 10.97 -13.76 9.89
N ASN A 165 10.18 -13.69 10.96
CA ASN A 165 10.70 -13.36 12.30
C ASN A 165 11.69 -14.41 12.82
N HIS A 166 11.43 -15.68 12.57
CA HIS A 166 12.30 -16.79 12.97
C HIS A 166 13.66 -16.71 12.28
N ILE A 167 13.67 -16.48 10.95
CA ILE A 167 14.90 -16.38 10.15
C ILE A 167 15.67 -15.11 10.51
N THR A 168 14.97 -13.96 10.60
CA THR A 168 15.60 -12.66 10.86
C THR A 168 16.23 -12.56 12.25
N ASN A 169 15.59 -13.16 13.27
CA ASN A 169 16.07 -13.12 14.66
C ASN A 169 16.84 -14.37 15.09
N ASP A 170 17.07 -15.33 14.19
CA ASP A 170 17.73 -16.61 14.47
C ASP A 170 17.15 -17.32 15.70
N TRP A 171 15.85 -17.63 15.67
CA TRP A 171 15.16 -18.30 16.79
C TRP A 171 15.55 -19.78 17.00
N GLY A 172 16.51 -20.31 16.24
CA GLY A 172 17.06 -21.66 16.42
C GLY A 172 16.00 -22.76 16.30
N ASP A 173 15.93 -23.65 17.29
CA ASP A 173 15.02 -24.82 17.26
C ASP A 173 13.57 -24.50 17.66
N LYS A 174 13.17 -23.21 17.70
CA LYS A 174 11.78 -22.84 18.01
C LYS A 174 10.84 -23.45 16.97
N PRO A 175 9.79 -24.21 17.37
CA PRO A 175 8.87 -24.82 16.43
C PRO A 175 8.27 -23.83 15.43
N HIS A 176 8.17 -24.26 14.17
CA HIS A 176 7.56 -23.48 13.09
C HIS A 176 6.05 -23.46 13.29
N GLU A 177 5.45 -22.26 13.30
CA GLU A 177 4.01 -22.14 13.48
C GLU A 177 3.29 -22.53 12.19
N ILE A 178 2.38 -23.50 12.27
CA ILE A 178 1.61 -23.99 11.12
C ILE A 178 0.33 -23.16 10.98
N PRO A 179 0.07 -22.50 9.83
CA PRO A 179 -1.13 -21.71 9.62
C PRO A 179 -2.31 -22.60 9.22
N PHE A 180 -3.52 -22.27 9.68
CA PHE A 180 -4.75 -23.02 9.37
C PHE A 180 -5.84 -22.15 8.70
N ASP A 181 -6.64 -22.76 7.83
CA ASP A 181 -7.70 -22.12 7.05
C ASP A 181 -9.01 -22.13 7.84
N VAL A 182 -9.40 -20.96 8.36
CA VAL A 182 -10.62 -20.79 9.16
C VAL A 182 -11.93 -21.04 8.39
N ARG A 183 -11.88 -21.23 7.07
CA ARG A 183 -13.03 -21.69 6.29
C ARG A 183 -13.36 -23.17 6.54
N GLN A 184 -12.39 -23.92 7.05
CA GLN A 184 -12.57 -25.32 7.38
C GLN A 184 -13.29 -25.49 8.73
N PRO A 185 -14.12 -26.53 8.87
CA PRO A 185 -15.06 -26.64 9.98
C PRO A 185 -14.39 -26.77 11.35
N GLU A 186 -13.33 -27.57 11.48
CA GLU A 186 -12.66 -27.74 12.79
C GLU A 186 -11.89 -26.47 13.17
N SER A 187 -11.21 -25.85 12.20
CA SER A 187 -10.48 -24.59 12.34
C SER A 187 -11.40 -23.43 12.75
N GLN A 188 -12.57 -23.32 12.12
CA GLN A 188 -13.58 -22.32 12.47
C GLN A 188 -14.06 -22.49 13.91
N ALA A 189 -14.36 -23.73 14.32
CA ALA A 189 -14.85 -24.06 15.65
C ALA A 189 -13.78 -23.82 16.71
N PHE A 190 -12.54 -24.22 16.43
CA PHE A 190 -11.38 -24.02 17.30
C PHE A 190 -11.13 -22.53 17.55
N MET A 191 -11.06 -21.72 16.50
CA MET A 191 -10.78 -20.29 16.57
C MET A 191 -11.71 -19.54 17.55
N SER A 192 -13.02 -19.76 17.43
CA SER A 192 -14.02 -19.08 18.27
C SER A 192 -13.97 -19.55 19.72
N SER A 193 -13.82 -20.86 19.92
CA SER A 193 -13.75 -21.48 21.25
C SER A 193 -12.47 -21.08 21.99
N PHE A 194 -11.35 -21.04 21.27
CA PHE A 194 -10.07 -20.65 21.83
C PHE A 194 -10.07 -19.18 22.27
N LEU A 195 -10.57 -18.25 21.44
CA LEU A 195 -10.67 -16.84 21.82
C LEU A 195 -11.49 -16.63 23.09
N THR A 196 -12.62 -17.34 23.21
CA THR A 196 -13.49 -17.27 24.39
C THR A 196 -12.75 -17.69 25.66
N ASN A 197 -12.02 -18.82 25.61
CA ASN A 197 -11.24 -19.30 26.75
C ASN A 197 -10.05 -18.38 27.05
N TRP A 198 -9.36 -17.92 26.01
CA TRP A 198 -8.22 -17.03 26.12
C TRP A 198 -8.60 -15.71 26.82
N LEU A 199 -9.76 -15.14 26.49
CA LEU A 199 -10.27 -13.93 27.15
C LEU A 199 -10.52 -14.15 28.65
N ALA A 200 -11.03 -15.33 29.03
CA ALA A 200 -11.23 -15.68 30.43
C ALA A 200 -9.89 -15.83 31.21
N GLU A 201 -8.84 -16.26 30.52
CA GLU A 201 -7.49 -16.45 31.08
C GLU A 201 -6.64 -15.17 31.10
N ASN A 202 -7.04 -14.11 30.37
CA ASN A 202 -6.31 -12.84 30.25
C ASN A 202 -7.18 -11.65 30.69
N PRO A 203 -7.59 -11.58 31.98
CA PRO A 203 -8.52 -10.57 32.47
C PRO A 203 -7.95 -9.14 32.43
N ASP A 204 -6.62 -8.97 32.43
CA ASP A 204 -5.99 -7.65 32.46
C ASP A 204 -5.84 -6.99 31.08
N THR A 205 -6.15 -7.70 29.99
CA THR A 205 -6.09 -7.13 28.64
C THR A 205 -7.25 -6.17 28.43
N ASP A 206 -7.01 -4.95 27.97
CA ASP A 206 -8.05 -3.97 27.62
C ASP A 206 -8.38 -3.98 26.12
N VAL A 207 -7.35 -4.16 25.28
CA VAL A 207 -7.45 -4.17 23.82
C VAL A 207 -6.86 -5.46 23.27
N ILE A 208 -7.68 -6.19 22.51
CA ILE A 208 -7.23 -7.32 21.70
C ILE A 208 -6.70 -6.78 20.40
N ARG A 209 -5.38 -6.83 20.23
CA ARG A 209 -4.71 -6.45 18.99
C ARG A 209 -4.59 -7.69 18.09
N PHE A 210 -5.63 -7.93 17.30
CA PHE A 210 -5.60 -8.91 16.22
C PHE A 210 -4.42 -8.59 15.29
N THR A 211 -3.45 -9.51 15.21
CA THR A 211 -2.22 -9.35 14.42
C THR A 211 -2.01 -10.55 13.47
N THR A 212 -2.89 -10.80 12.51
CA THR A 212 -4.08 -10.00 12.17
C THR A 212 -5.33 -10.87 12.28
N PHE A 213 -5.92 -11.29 11.17
CA PHE A 213 -7.04 -12.23 11.16
C PHE A 213 -6.59 -13.53 10.50
N PHE A 214 -7.07 -13.83 9.29
CA PHE A 214 -7.07 -15.20 8.79
C PHE A 214 -5.97 -15.44 7.76
N TYR A 215 -5.95 -14.67 6.68
CA TYR A 215 -5.12 -14.96 5.51
C TYR A 215 -3.98 -13.96 5.35
N HIS A 216 -2.75 -14.49 5.26
CA HIS A 216 -1.54 -13.70 5.04
C HIS A 216 -1.53 -13.06 3.65
N PHE A 217 -0.93 -11.90 3.47
CA PHE A 217 -0.61 -11.43 2.12
C PHE A 217 0.29 -12.42 1.37
N THR A 218 0.37 -12.35 0.05
CA THR A 218 1.09 -13.40 -0.69
C THR A 218 2.58 -13.25 -0.46
N LEU A 219 3.20 -14.24 0.21
CA LEU A 219 4.62 -14.22 0.57
C LEU A 219 5.19 -15.64 0.50
N PHE A 220 6.09 -15.86 -0.45
CA PHE A 220 6.76 -17.15 -0.68
C PHE A 220 8.26 -17.01 -0.55
N PHE A 221 8.93 -18.03 -0.03
CA PHE A 221 10.38 -18.09 0.13
C PHE A 221 11.00 -19.13 -0.82
N ASN A 222 12.25 -18.90 -1.19
CA ASN A 222 13.05 -19.82 -1.99
C ASN A 222 13.87 -20.78 -1.11
N ASP A 223 14.51 -21.75 -1.75
CA ASP A 223 15.40 -22.75 -1.15
C ASP A 223 16.63 -22.18 -0.42
N GLN A 224 16.92 -20.88 -0.60
CA GLN A 224 17.94 -20.13 0.14
C GLN A 224 17.39 -19.38 1.34
N ARG A 225 16.13 -19.63 1.73
CA ARG A 225 15.41 -18.93 2.81
C ARG A 225 15.35 -17.41 2.59
N LYS A 226 15.24 -16.98 1.34
CA LYS A 226 15.01 -15.58 0.95
C LYS A 226 13.63 -15.44 0.34
N GLU A 227 13.08 -14.24 0.41
CA GLU A 227 11.86 -13.88 -0.30
C GLU A 227 11.99 -14.23 -1.80
N LYS A 228 11.05 -15.02 -2.30
CA LYS A 228 10.90 -15.40 -3.70
C LYS A 228 9.86 -14.52 -4.40
N PHE A 229 8.77 -14.24 -3.70
CA PHE A 229 7.65 -13.44 -4.19
C PHE A 229 6.95 -12.77 -3.02
N VAL A 230 6.59 -11.50 -3.20
CA VAL A 230 5.75 -10.74 -2.25
C VAL A 230 4.75 -9.87 -2.99
N ASP A 231 3.50 -9.90 -2.53
CA ASP A 231 2.50 -8.86 -2.80
C ASP A 231 1.72 -8.62 -1.52
N TRP A 232 1.88 -7.44 -0.93
CA TRP A 232 1.24 -7.05 0.33
C TRP A 232 -0.29 -7.04 0.28
N PHE A 233 -0.87 -7.05 -0.93
CA PHE A 233 -2.31 -7.09 -1.19
C PHE A 233 -2.78 -8.39 -1.84
N GLY A 234 -1.87 -9.33 -2.08
CA GLY A 234 -2.14 -10.53 -2.88
C GLY A 234 -3.01 -11.56 -2.14
N TYR A 235 -3.98 -12.14 -2.84
CA TYR A 235 -4.92 -13.13 -2.29
C TYR A 235 -4.44 -14.60 -2.39
N GLY A 236 -3.19 -14.85 -2.76
CA GLY A 236 -2.69 -16.19 -3.09
C GLY A 236 -2.80 -17.23 -1.96
N SER A 237 -2.75 -16.81 -0.70
CA SER A 237 -2.85 -17.69 0.49
C SER A 237 -4.29 -18.02 0.92
N THR A 238 -5.30 -17.47 0.23
CA THR A 238 -6.73 -17.60 0.59
C THR A 238 -7.39 -18.83 -0.03
N VAL A 239 -6.64 -19.58 -0.84
CA VAL A 239 -7.15 -20.67 -1.67
C VAL A 239 -7.32 -21.93 -0.82
N SER A 240 -8.43 -22.63 -1.03
CA SER A 240 -8.59 -24.03 -0.65
C SER A 240 -9.60 -24.69 -1.57
N VAL A 241 -9.54 -26.02 -1.75
CA VAL A 241 -10.52 -26.75 -2.56
C VAL A 241 -11.95 -26.50 -2.10
N ARG A 242 -12.15 -26.30 -0.79
CA ARG A 242 -13.42 -25.89 -0.23
C ARG A 242 -13.85 -24.51 -0.73
N ALA A 243 -12.97 -23.51 -0.65
CA ALA A 243 -13.24 -22.17 -1.16
C ALA A 243 -13.59 -22.19 -2.66
N LEU A 244 -12.86 -22.95 -3.47
CA LEU A 244 -13.10 -23.06 -4.92
C LEU A 244 -14.45 -23.72 -5.24
N LYS A 245 -14.84 -24.77 -4.50
CA LYS A 245 -16.16 -25.43 -4.65
C LYS A 245 -17.30 -24.51 -4.23
N GLU A 246 -17.13 -23.78 -3.13
CA GLU A 246 -18.12 -22.80 -2.64
C GLU A 246 -18.27 -21.63 -3.62
N PHE A 247 -17.16 -21.10 -4.14
CA PHE A 247 -17.15 -20.08 -5.18
C PHE A 247 -17.92 -20.54 -6.42
N ALA A 248 -17.60 -21.74 -6.94
CA ALA A 248 -18.25 -22.25 -8.15
C ALA A 248 -19.76 -22.47 -7.98
N LYS A 249 -20.18 -22.88 -6.78
CA LYS A 249 -21.59 -23.00 -6.42
C LYS A 249 -22.31 -21.65 -6.42
N GLU A 250 -21.64 -20.59 -5.99
CA GLU A 250 -22.22 -19.26 -5.85
C GLU A 250 -22.22 -18.47 -7.16
N TYR A 251 -21.10 -18.45 -7.87
CA TYR A 251 -20.91 -17.65 -9.09
C TYR A 251 -21.28 -18.41 -10.37
N GLY A 252 -21.47 -19.73 -10.30
CA GLY A 252 -21.91 -20.56 -11.42
C GLY A 252 -20.81 -20.91 -12.43
N TYR A 253 -19.54 -20.65 -12.12
CA TYR A 253 -18.38 -21.07 -12.92
C TYR A 253 -17.19 -21.44 -12.03
N GLN A 254 -16.29 -22.28 -12.54
CA GLN A 254 -15.11 -22.74 -11.80
C GLN A 254 -13.92 -21.83 -12.07
N LEU A 255 -13.22 -21.44 -11.00
CA LEU A 255 -11.90 -20.83 -11.09
C LEU A 255 -10.85 -21.92 -11.39
N ARG A 256 -9.82 -21.51 -12.12
CA ARG A 256 -8.70 -22.33 -12.55
C ARG A 256 -7.46 -21.99 -11.72
N ALA A 257 -6.45 -22.86 -11.74
CA ALA A 257 -5.16 -22.51 -11.12
C ALA A 257 -4.57 -21.24 -11.78
N GLU A 258 -4.77 -21.10 -13.10
CA GLU A 258 -4.34 -19.92 -13.86
C GLU A 258 -4.99 -18.60 -13.39
N ASP A 259 -6.21 -18.63 -12.84
CA ASP A 259 -6.85 -17.44 -12.27
C ASP A 259 -6.15 -16.95 -10.99
N PHE A 260 -5.19 -17.72 -10.45
CA PHE A 260 -4.40 -17.37 -9.27
C PHE A 260 -2.93 -17.14 -9.60
N VAL A 261 -2.30 -18.05 -10.33
CA VAL A 261 -0.88 -17.92 -10.68
C VAL A 261 -0.64 -16.82 -11.72
N ASP A 262 -1.66 -16.50 -12.54
CA ASP A 262 -1.66 -15.41 -13.52
C ASP A 262 -0.34 -15.34 -14.31
N GLU A 263 -0.02 -16.40 -15.06
CA GLU A 263 1.20 -16.50 -15.87
C GLU A 263 2.52 -16.39 -15.08
N GLY A 264 2.47 -16.44 -13.75
CA GLY A 264 3.59 -16.25 -12.82
C GLY A 264 3.63 -14.88 -12.16
N TYR A 265 2.67 -14.01 -12.46
CA TYR A 265 2.51 -12.70 -11.82
C TYR A 265 1.70 -12.76 -10.52
N TYR A 266 1.07 -13.89 -10.22
CA TYR A 266 0.30 -14.15 -9.00
C TYR A 266 -0.77 -13.09 -8.68
N ASN A 267 -1.42 -12.58 -9.73
CA ASN A 267 -2.36 -11.47 -9.66
C ASN A 267 -1.80 -10.26 -8.90
N SER A 268 -0.51 -9.95 -9.12
CA SER A 268 0.12 -8.75 -8.61
C SER A 268 -0.81 -7.56 -8.75
N THR A 269 -0.89 -6.68 -7.75
CA THR A 269 -1.70 -5.46 -7.82
C THR A 269 -1.37 -4.53 -9.00
N PHE A 270 -0.23 -4.75 -9.66
CA PHE A 270 0.16 -4.06 -10.90
C PHE A 270 -0.54 -4.61 -12.13
N ARG A 271 -1.07 -5.83 -12.10
CA ARG A 271 -1.85 -6.44 -13.18
C ARG A 271 -3.24 -5.84 -13.20
N VAL A 272 -3.74 -5.51 -14.39
CA VAL A 272 -5.15 -5.12 -14.54
C VAL A 272 -6.01 -6.31 -14.09
N PRO A 273 -6.82 -6.18 -13.01
CA PRO A 273 -7.51 -7.31 -12.43
C PRO A 273 -8.53 -7.88 -13.40
N SER A 274 -8.54 -9.21 -13.54
CA SER A 274 -9.57 -9.90 -14.32
C SER A 274 -10.90 -9.86 -13.59
N LYS A 275 -12.01 -10.02 -14.33
CA LYS A 275 -13.33 -10.18 -13.69
C LYS A 275 -13.35 -11.36 -12.72
N ALA A 276 -12.71 -12.48 -13.08
CA ALA A 276 -12.69 -13.66 -12.23
C ALA A 276 -11.97 -13.41 -10.91
N TYR A 277 -10.87 -12.65 -10.94
CA TYR A 277 -10.15 -12.27 -9.73
C TYR A 277 -10.93 -11.27 -8.87
N LEU A 278 -11.60 -10.28 -9.47
CA LEU A 278 -12.48 -9.35 -8.74
C LEU A 278 -13.65 -10.07 -8.06
N ASP A 279 -14.29 -11.00 -8.77
CA ASP A 279 -15.37 -11.84 -8.23
C ASP A 279 -14.85 -12.68 -7.05
N TYR A 280 -13.63 -13.25 -7.15
CA TYR A 280 -13.00 -14.00 -6.07
C TYR A 280 -12.62 -13.13 -4.86
N ILE A 281 -12.08 -11.93 -5.10
CA ILE A 281 -11.77 -10.96 -4.04
C ILE A 281 -13.02 -10.63 -3.22
N ASP A 282 -14.15 -10.32 -3.88
CA ASP A 282 -15.43 -10.05 -3.21
C ASP A 282 -15.92 -11.26 -2.40
N PHE A 283 -15.85 -12.46 -2.98
CA PHE A 283 -16.21 -13.71 -2.31
C PHE A 283 -15.39 -13.95 -1.03
N VAL A 284 -14.08 -13.71 -1.06
CA VAL A 284 -13.22 -13.82 0.11
C VAL A 284 -13.53 -12.72 1.12
N GLN A 285 -13.70 -11.47 0.70
CA GLN A 285 -14.02 -10.35 1.58
C GLN A 285 -15.30 -10.60 2.39
N ARG A 286 -16.37 -11.07 1.75
CA ARG A 286 -17.63 -11.38 2.44
C ARG A 286 -17.48 -12.48 3.49
N PHE A 287 -16.65 -13.48 3.22
CA PHE A 287 -16.33 -14.51 4.21
C PHE A 287 -15.52 -13.95 5.39
N VAL A 288 -14.43 -13.23 5.10
CA VAL A 288 -13.56 -12.65 6.13
C VAL A 288 -14.34 -11.68 7.01
N ALA A 289 -15.12 -10.77 6.42
CA ALA A 289 -15.92 -9.81 7.17
C ALA A 289 -16.91 -10.50 8.13
N LYS A 290 -17.58 -11.55 7.65
CA LYS A 290 -18.53 -12.34 8.45
C LYS A 290 -17.85 -13.05 9.62
N GLU A 291 -16.71 -13.69 9.42
CA GLU A 291 -16.03 -14.44 10.47
C GLU A 291 -15.31 -13.50 11.45
N ALA A 292 -14.69 -12.42 10.97
CA ALA A 292 -14.06 -11.42 11.82
C ALA A 292 -15.09 -10.74 12.74
N LYS A 293 -16.30 -10.44 12.23
CA LYS A 293 -17.42 -9.94 13.04
C LYS A 293 -17.74 -10.82 14.24
N LYS A 294 -17.66 -12.16 14.10
CA LYS A 294 -17.93 -13.08 15.22
C LYS A 294 -16.86 -12.95 16.30
N LEU A 295 -15.59 -12.83 15.91
CA LEU A 295 -14.49 -12.64 16.86
C LEU A 295 -14.60 -11.29 17.57
N VAL A 296 -14.91 -10.22 16.84
CA VAL A 296 -15.14 -8.89 17.41
C VAL A 296 -16.31 -8.93 18.39
N ALA A 297 -17.41 -9.62 18.07
CA ALA A 297 -18.53 -9.78 18.99
C ALA A 297 -18.12 -10.49 20.30
N ILE A 298 -17.31 -11.55 20.23
CA ILE A 298 -16.78 -12.25 21.42
C ILE A 298 -15.93 -11.29 22.28
N VAL A 299 -15.08 -10.47 21.66
CA VAL A 299 -14.25 -9.47 22.35
C VAL A 299 -15.12 -8.40 23.04
N HIS A 300 -16.14 -7.91 22.34
CA HIS A 300 -17.09 -6.92 22.88
C HIS A 300 -17.95 -7.48 24.01
N GLU A 301 -18.40 -8.74 23.92
CA GLU A 301 -19.14 -9.43 24.99
C GLU A 301 -18.29 -9.60 26.25
N ALA A 302 -16.98 -9.76 26.11
CA ALA A 302 -16.03 -9.73 27.22
C ALA A 302 -15.70 -8.31 27.72
N GLY A 303 -16.29 -7.26 27.13
CA GLY A 303 -16.09 -5.87 27.53
C GLY A 303 -14.72 -5.31 27.18
N ARG A 304 -14.09 -5.80 26.10
CA ARG A 304 -12.78 -5.36 25.59
C ARG A 304 -12.93 -4.70 24.23
N GLU A 305 -11.90 -3.97 23.80
CA GLU A 305 -11.84 -3.44 22.43
C GLU A 305 -11.14 -4.41 21.48
N ALA A 306 -11.60 -4.45 20.23
CA ALA A 306 -10.98 -5.16 19.13
C ALA A 306 -10.24 -4.18 18.23
N MET A 307 -8.94 -4.40 18.04
CA MET A 307 -8.08 -3.62 17.15
C MET A 307 -7.44 -4.55 16.11
N MET A 308 -7.40 -4.12 14.85
CA MET A 308 -6.74 -4.85 13.76
C MET A 308 -5.42 -4.19 13.41
N PHE A 309 -4.38 -4.99 13.24
CA PHE A 309 -3.17 -4.56 12.58
C PHE A 309 -3.35 -4.56 11.04
N LEU A 310 -3.07 -3.45 10.37
CA LEU A 310 -3.03 -3.38 8.91
C LEU A 310 -1.69 -3.95 8.41
N GLY A 311 -1.62 -5.27 8.31
CA GLY A 311 -0.46 -6.04 7.89
C GLY A 311 -0.66 -7.54 8.15
N ASP A 312 0.33 -8.37 7.88
CA ASP A 312 0.32 -9.81 8.13
C ASP A 312 -0.94 -10.50 7.54
N ASN A 313 -1.78 -11.11 8.38
CA ASN A 313 -3.00 -11.84 8.00
C ASN A 313 -4.22 -10.93 7.74
N TRP A 314 -4.05 -9.83 6.99
CA TRP A 314 -5.11 -8.83 6.75
C TRP A 314 -5.95 -9.05 5.48
N ILE A 315 -5.60 -10.02 4.64
CA ILE A 315 -6.24 -10.19 3.33
C ILE A 315 -7.73 -10.53 3.49
N GLY A 316 -8.57 -9.86 2.69
CA GLY A 316 -10.03 -9.95 2.74
C GLY A 316 -10.70 -9.03 3.77
N THR A 317 -9.95 -8.35 4.64
CA THR A 317 -10.55 -7.33 5.54
C THR A 317 -10.88 -6.06 4.78
N GLU A 318 -9.94 -5.60 3.95
CA GLU A 318 -10.07 -4.51 2.97
C GLU A 318 -10.70 -3.24 3.55
N PRO A 319 -9.95 -2.43 4.33
CA PRO A 319 -10.49 -1.27 5.06
C PRO A 319 -11.26 -0.25 4.21
N TYR A 320 -10.92 -0.12 2.93
CA TYR A 320 -11.58 0.77 1.98
C TYR A 320 -12.63 0.05 1.10
N GLY A 321 -12.76 -1.27 1.26
CA GLY A 321 -13.72 -2.12 0.58
C GLY A 321 -15.13 -2.03 1.15
N PRO A 322 -16.13 -2.55 0.42
CA PRO A 322 -17.54 -2.40 0.79
C PRO A 322 -17.94 -3.14 2.07
N HIS A 323 -17.24 -4.22 2.44
CA HIS A 323 -17.64 -5.11 3.56
C HIS A 323 -16.96 -4.78 4.90
N PHE A 324 -15.97 -3.90 4.94
CA PHE A 324 -15.19 -3.64 6.15
C PHE A 324 -16.05 -3.16 7.33
N HIS A 325 -17.04 -2.31 7.05
CA HIS A 325 -17.97 -1.80 8.06
C HIS A 325 -18.78 -2.90 8.77
N GLU A 326 -18.94 -4.08 8.16
CA GLU A 326 -19.70 -5.19 8.73
C GLU A 326 -18.96 -5.86 9.89
N ILE A 327 -17.62 -5.74 9.94
CA ILE A 327 -16.76 -6.33 10.97
C ILE A 327 -17.04 -5.70 12.34
N GLY A 328 -17.30 -4.39 12.38
CA GLY A 328 -17.61 -3.66 13.61
C GLY A 328 -16.41 -3.46 14.54
N ILE A 329 -15.19 -3.41 13.99
CA ILE A 329 -13.96 -3.26 14.76
C ILE A 329 -13.82 -1.86 15.39
N ASP A 330 -13.18 -1.77 16.55
CA ASP A 330 -12.99 -0.48 17.23
C ASP A 330 -11.90 0.35 16.58
N ALA A 331 -10.79 -0.28 16.19
CA ALA A 331 -9.64 0.45 15.67
C ALA A 331 -8.81 -0.32 14.66
N VAL A 332 -8.06 0.44 13.85
CA VAL A 332 -6.99 -0.08 13.01
C VAL A 332 -5.68 0.59 13.40
N VAL A 333 -4.66 -0.23 13.63
CA VAL A 333 -3.27 0.20 13.81
C VAL A 333 -2.46 -0.22 12.59
N GLY A 334 -1.62 0.67 12.05
CA GLY A 334 -0.77 0.36 10.89
C GLY A 334 0.63 0.93 11.00
N SER A 335 1.51 0.51 10.12
CA SER A 335 2.89 1.00 10.05
C SER A 335 2.97 2.38 9.39
N VAL A 336 3.64 3.34 10.00
CA VAL A 336 3.84 4.68 9.43
C VAL A 336 5.33 4.90 9.15
N GLY A 337 5.67 5.11 7.88
CA GLY A 337 7.02 5.52 7.45
C GLY A 337 7.04 6.83 6.67
N ASN A 338 5.89 7.31 6.18
CA ASN A 338 5.78 8.55 5.41
C ASN A 338 4.32 9.05 5.39
N GLY A 339 4.05 10.12 4.66
CA GLY A 339 2.72 10.69 4.59
C GLY A 339 1.72 9.78 3.87
N THR A 340 2.14 9.04 2.84
CA THR A 340 1.28 8.09 2.12
C THR A 340 0.78 6.98 3.04
N THR A 341 1.68 6.34 3.77
CA THR A 341 1.34 5.27 4.73
C THR A 341 0.53 5.80 5.91
N LEU A 342 0.76 7.05 6.35
CA LEU A 342 -0.12 7.69 7.31
C LEU A 342 -1.55 7.90 6.77
N ARG A 343 -1.70 8.41 5.54
CA ARG A 343 -3.03 8.62 4.93
C ARG A 343 -3.75 7.29 4.69
N MET A 344 -3.02 6.23 4.36
CA MET A 344 -3.55 4.87 4.29
C MET A 344 -4.24 4.43 5.59
N ILE A 345 -3.78 4.90 6.76
CA ILE A 345 -4.33 4.52 8.07
C ILE A 345 -5.38 5.55 8.55
N SER A 346 -5.03 6.84 8.53
CA SER A 346 -5.87 7.93 9.07
C SER A 346 -7.19 8.14 8.31
N GLU A 347 -7.30 7.65 7.08
CA GLU A 347 -8.52 7.73 6.27
C GLU A 347 -9.38 6.46 6.29
N ILE A 348 -8.99 5.45 7.07
CA ILE A 348 -9.80 4.24 7.20
C ILE A 348 -11.17 4.60 7.77
N PRO A 349 -12.26 4.30 7.04
CA PRO A 349 -13.61 4.58 7.51
C PRO A 349 -14.10 3.51 8.49
N HIS A 350 -15.24 3.79 9.13
CA HIS A 350 -16.01 2.81 9.91
C HIS A 350 -15.32 2.23 11.16
N VAL A 351 -14.31 2.92 11.68
CA VAL A 351 -13.66 2.62 12.97
C VAL A 351 -13.88 3.76 13.95
N LYS A 352 -13.76 3.49 15.25
CA LYS A 352 -13.85 4.51 16.30
C LYS A 352 -12.59 5.36 16.35
N TYR A 353 -11.43 4.74 16.12
CA TYR A 353 -10.15 5.44 16.10
C TYR A 353 -9.10 4.72 15.25
N THR A 354 -8.05 5.44 14.86
CA THR A 354 -6.91 4.93 14.11
C THR A 354 -5.60 5.13 14.87
N GLU A 355 -4.64 4.22 14.73
CA GLU A 355 -3.35 4.29 15.42
C GLU A 355 -2.18 4.14 14.43
N GLY A 356 -1.26 5.10 14.43
CA GLY A 356 -0.03 5.05 13.64
C GLY A 356 1.12 4.46 14.45
N ARG A 357 1.64 3.30 14.06
CA ARG A 357 2.86 2.71 14.65
C ARG A 357 4.06 3.14 13.81
N PHE A 358 4.79 4.13 14.32
CA PHE A 358 5.88 4.78 13.61
C PHE A 358 7.13 3.89 13.49
N LEU A 359 7.87 4.12 12.42
CA LEU A 359 9.24 3.64 12.23
C LEU A 359 10.26 4.62 12.86
N PRO A 360 11.48 4.18 13.19
CA PRO A 360 11.99 2.82 13.04
C PRO A 360 11.34 1.83 14.00
N TYR A 361 11.23 0.58 13.56
CA TYR A 361 10.87 -0.53 14.45
C TYR A 361 12.06 -0.82 15.37
N PHE A 362 11.85 -1.11 16.65
CA PHE A 362 12.93 -1.25 17.64
C PHE A 362 13.64 -2.60 17.51
N PHE A 363 14.32 -2.80 16.38
CA PHE A 363 14.98 -4.04 15.99
C PHE A 363 16.49 -3.84 15.76
N PRO A 364 17.30 -4.92 15.83
CA PRO A 364 18.76 -4.83 15.72
C PRO A 364 19.30 -4.41 14.34
N ASP A 365 18.47 -4.42 13.31
CA ASP A 365 18.81 -3.94 11.97
C ASP A 365 19.00 -2.42 11.92
N VAL A 366 18.27 -1.67 12.75
CA VAL A 366 18.40 -0.22 12.90
C VAL A 366 19.13 0.14 14.19
N PHE A 367 18.81 -0.53 15.30
CA PHE A 367 19.36 -0.20 16.62
C PHE A 367 20.60 -1.05 16.92
N TYR A 368 21.72 -0.71 16.29
CA TYR A 368 23.03 -1.33 16.53
C TYR A 368 24.12 -0.29 16.76
N GLU A 369 25.24 -0.73 17.36
CA GLU A 369 26.39 0.14 17.62
C GLU A 369 26.95 0.73 16.31
N GLY A 370 26.95 2.07 16.22
CA GLY A 370 27.45 2.80 15.04
C GLY A 370 26.36 3.31 14.10
N ASN A 371 25.08 2.99 14.34
CA ASN A 371 23.96 3.66 13.68
C ASN A 371 23.35 4.76 14.55
N ASP A 372 22.71 5.75 13.93
CA ASP A 372 21.89 6.75 14.63
C ASP A 372 20.42 6.62 14.20
N PRO A 373 19.56 5.95 15.00
CA PRO A 373 18.15 5.78 14.68
C PRO A 373 17.36 7.11 14.69
N THR A 374 17.92 8.18 15.25
CA THR A 374 17.28 9.50 15.32
C THR A 374 17.11 10.12 13.93
N ILE A 375 18.01 9.82 12.99
CA ILE A 375 17.95 10.33 11.61
C ILE A 375 16.69 9.82 10.92
N GLU A 376 16.47 8.51 10.94
CA GLU A 376 15.28 7.89 10.35
C GLU A 376 13.99 8.35 11.06
N ALA A 377 14.03 8.44 12.40
CA ALA A 377 12.89 8.92 13.18
C ALA A 377 12.45 10.34 12.78
N LYS A 378 13.43 11.23 12.53
CA LYS A 378 13.18 12.60 12.05
C LYS A 378 12.57 12.61 10.66
N GLU A 379 13.13 11.84 9.73
CA GLU A 379 12.62 11.73 8.37
C GLU A 379 11.17 11.23 8.35
N ASN A 380 10.90 10.15 9.10
CA ASN A 380 9.58 9.56 9.23
C ASN A 380 8.58 10.55 9.85
N TRP A 381 8.97 11.25 10.92
CA TRP A 381 8.11 12.23 11.57
C TRP A 381 7.80 13.42 10.66
N LEU A 382 8.81 14.07 10.08
CA LEU A 382 8.61 15.25 9.23
C LEU A 382 7.74 14.93 8.01
N THR A 383 7.96 13.77 7.40
CA THR A 383 7.20 13.32 6.23
C THR A 383 5.76 12.89 6.59
N ALA A 384 5.55 12.25 7.75
CA ALA A 384 4.20 11.91 8.21
C ALA A 384 3.45 13.14 8.75
N ARG A 385 4.13 14.09 9.40
CA ARG A 385 3.51 15.26 10.04
C ARG A 385 2.74 16.14 9.07
N ARG A 386 3.27 16.36 7.88
CA ARG A 386 2.54 17.08 6.81
C ARG A 386 1.21 16.41 6.46
N ALA A 387 1.15 15.08 6.50
CA ALA A 387 -0.08 14.34 6.29
C ALA A 387 -1.01 14.34 7.52
N LEU A 388 -0.47 14.31 8.76
CA LEU A 388 -1.25 14.47 10.00
C LEU A 388 -2.04 15.78 9.99
N LEU A 389 -1.41 16.85 9.52
CA LEU A 389 -2.03 18.17 9.39
C LEU A 389 -3.21 18.21 8.40
N ARG A 390 -3.29 17.24 7.47
CA ARG A 390 -4.44 17.07 6.57
C ARG A 390 -5.51 16.15 7.18
N LYS A 391 -5.08 15.01 7.73
CA LYS A 391 -5.95 14.03 8.38
C LYS A 391 -5.17 13.32 9.48
N PRO A 392 -5.41 13.61 10.76
CA PRO A 392 -4.67 12.98 11.85
C PRO A 392 -5.13 11.54 12.08
N VAL A 393 -4.20 10.69 12.56
CA VAL A 393 -4.58 9.49 13.33
C VAL A 393 -4.94 9.89 14.77
N ASP A 394 -5.62 9.01 15.50
CA ASP A 394 -6.06 9.29 16.87
C ASP A 394 -5.02 9.02 17.94
N ARG A 395 -4.09 8.12 17.61
CA ARG A 395 -3.02 7.66 18.47
C ARG A 395 -1.76 7.40 17.65
N ILE A 396 -0.61 7.55 18.28
CA ILE A 396 0.66 7.07 17.73
C ILE A 396 1.29 6.05 18.66
N GLY A 397 2.29 5.35 18.18
CA GLY A 397 3.06 4.43 19.00
C GLY A 397 4.27 3.89 18.29
N TYR A 398 5.00 3.03 18.99
CA TYR A 398 6.16 2.32 18.48
C TYR A 398 6.03 0.83 18.78
N GLY A 399 6.88 0.01 18.16
CA GLY A 399 6.93 -1.43 18.41
C GLY A 399 8.35 -1.97 18.30
N GLY A 400 8.54 -3.23 18.69
CA GLY A 400 9.86 -3.88 18.82
C GLY A 400 10.32 -3.93 20.28
N TYR A 401 11.62 -4.08 20.51
CA TYR A 401 12.19 -4.24 21.86
C TYR A 401 12.50 -2.89 22.51
N LEU A 402 11.74 -2.51 23.54
CA LEU A 402 11.96 -1.27 24.28
C LEU A 402 13.35 -1.23 24.94
N SER A 403 13.85 -2.40 25.36
CA SER A 403 15.20 -2.56 25.91
C SER A 403 16.31 -2.21 24.92
N LEU A 404 16.04 -2.30 23.63
CA LEU A 404 16.99 -1.93 22.58
C LEU A 404 16.95 -0.41 22.35
N ALA A 405 15.76 0.15 22.14
CA ALA A 405 15.59 1.59 21.94
C ALA A 405 16.08 2.42 23.14
N SER A 406 15.93 1.92 24.37
CA SER A 406 16.38 2.62 25.59
C SER A 406 17.88 2.89 25.64
N GLN A 407 18.68 2.18 24.82
CA GLN A 407 20.14 2.33 24.77
C GLN A 407 20.59 3.56 23.96
N PHE A 408 19.66 4.23 23.26
CA PHE A 408 19.94 5.36 22.38
C PHE A 408 19.33 6.66 22.96
N PRO A 409 20.06 7.41 23.78
CA PRO A 409 19.49 8.54 24.54
C PRO A 409 19.01 9.70 23.66
N GLU A 410 19.68 9.97 22.54
CA GLU A 410 19.27 11.02 21.59
C GLU A 410 17.93 10.68 20.92
N PHE A 411 17.78 9.43 20.47
CA PHE A 411 16.52 8.89 19.97
C PHE A 411 15.41 8.99 21.03
N VAL A 412 15.68 8.53 22.25
CA VAL A 412 14.70 8.58 23.36
C VAL A 412 14.25 10.01 23.66
N ALA A 413 15.15 10.98 23.64
CA ALA A 413 14.82 12.39 23.83
C ALA A 413 13.95 12.92 22.68
N TYR A 414 14.33 12.62 21.43
CA TYR A 414 13.59 13.03 20.25
C TYR A 414 12.15 12.46 20.23
N ILE A 415 11.95 11.19 20.60
CA ILE A 415 10.59 10.63 20.71
C ILE A 415 9.74 11.35 21.78
N GLY A 416 10.38 11.85 22.84
CA GLY A 416 9.71 12.73 23.81
C GLY A 416 9.15 13.99 23.16
N GLU A 417 9.92 14.63 22.27
CA GLU A 417 9.49 15.81 21.50
C GLU A 417 8.37 15.47 20.51
N VAL A 418 8.52 14.38 19.75
CA VAL A 418 7.52 13.89 18.78
C VAL A 418 6.17 13.65 19.44
N THR A 419 6.16 12.99 20.59
CA THR A 419 4.91 12.65 21.28
C THR A 419 4.21 13.88 21.87
N GLU A 420 4.95 14.89 22.32
CA GLU A 420 4.37 16.17 22.76
C GLU A 420 3.83 16.96 21.59
N GLU A 421 4.58 17.06 20.49
CA GLU A 421 4.12 17.73 19.27
C GLU A 421 2.86 17.04 18.73
N PHE A 422 2.81 15.71 18.67
CA PHE A 422 1.62 14.97 18.24
C PHE A 422 0.37 15.33 19.05
N ARG A 423 0.48 15.45 20.38
CA ARG A 423 -0.63 15.84 21.24
C ARG A 423 -1.11 17.26 20.91
N GLU A 424 -0.18 18.20 20.76
CA GLU A 424 -0.51 19.57 20.34
C GLU A 424 -1.22 19.59 18.97
N LEU A 425 -0.70 18.84 17.99
CA LEU A 425 -1.32 18.73 16.67
C LEU A 425 -2.76 18.22 16.81
N TYR A 426 -2.95 17.08 17.50
CA TYR A 426 -4.23 16.43 17.64
C TYR A 426 -5.27 17.35 18.29
N ASP A 427 -4.95 17.99 19.42
CA ASP A 427 -5.89 18.86 20.12
C ASP A 427 -6.28 20.10 19.30
N ARG A 428 -5.38 20.56 18.44
CA ARG A 428 -5.63 21.67 17.51
C ARG A 428 -6.42 21.27 16.27
N ILE A 429 -6.29 20.05 15.74
CA ILE A 429 -6.83 19.74 14.40
C ILE A 429 -7.79 18.56 14.33
N HIS A 430 -7.94 17.76 15.39
CA HIS A 430 -8.88 16.65 15.39
C HIS A 430 -10.31 17.12 15.14
N GLU A 431 -11.02 16.40 14.26
CA GLU A 431 -12.37 16.74 13.75
C GLU A 431 -12.48 18.11 13.04
N VAL A 432 -11.36 18.73 12.67
CA VAL A 432 -11.36 19.99 11.91
C VAL A 432 -11.02 19.71 10.45
N LYS A 433 -11.87 20.14 9.52
CA LYS A 433 -11.57 20.06 8.08
C LYS A 433 -10.51 21.12 7.72
N PRO A 434 -9.33 20.75 7.20
CA PRO A 434 -8.37 21.71 6.67
C PRO A 434 -8.89 22.35 5.38
N TYR A 435 -8.36 23.52 5.04
CA TYR A 435 -8.55 24.13 3.73
C TYR A 435 -7.95 23.25 2.63
N THR A 436 -8.73 23.05 1.56
CA THR A 436 -8.27 22.46 0.31
C THR A 436 -8.60 23.40 -0.84
N GLY A 437 -7.66 23.58 -1.77
CA GLY A 437 -7.86 24.44 -2.94
C GLY A 437 -8.43 23.71 -4.15
N LEU A 438 -8.24 22.39 -4.21
CA LEU A 438 -8.72 21.52 -5.28
C LEU A 438 -9.17 20.18 -4.72
N LYS A 439 -9.94 19.45 -5.53
CA LYS A 439 -10.15 18.01 -5.39
C LYS A 439 -9.58 17.25 -6.59
N VAL A 440 -8.77 16.25 -6.31
CA VAL A 440 -8.07 15.42 -7.29
C VAL A 440 -8.58 13.98 -7.25
N GLY A 441 -8.91 13.42 -8.41
CA GLY A 441 -9.23 12.00 -8.57
C GLY A 441 -8.04 11.20 -9.12
N ILE A 442 -7.48 10.27 -8.34
CA ILE A 442 -6.52 9.28 -8.84
C ILE A 442 -7.31 8.18 -9.56
N LEU A 443 -7.12 8.08 -10.89
CA LEU A 443 -7.84 7.13 -11.75
C LEU A 443 -6.95 5.92 -12.10
N ASN A 444 -7.37 4.73 -11.70
CA ASN A 444 -6.73 3.45 -12.01
C ASN A 444 -7.74 2.29 -12.04
N ALA A 445 -7.29 1.03 -12.12
CA ALA A 445 -8.20 -0.12 -12.18
C ALA A 445 -8.82 -0.53 -10.83
N TRP A 446 -8.28 -0.06 -9.70
CA TRP A 446 -8.69 -0.45 -8.35
C TRP A 446 -9.61 0.57 -7.67
N GLY A 447 -9.40 1.87 -7.94
CA GLY A 447 -10.12 2.96 -7.30
C GLY A 447 -10.04 2.90 -5.77
N LYS A 448 -11.17 3.14 -5.12
CA LYS A 448 -11.27 3.23 -3.65
C LYS A 448 -10.71 2.02 -2.91
N LEU A 449 -10.81 0.81 -3.47
CA LEU A 449 -10.33 -0.40 -2.81
C LEU A 449 -8.82 -0.35 -2.47
N ARG A 450 -8.04 0.47 -3.19
CA ARG A 450 -6.60 0.68 -2.96
C ARG A 450 -6.25 2.14 -2.66
N SER A 451 -7.11 2.85 -1.92
CA SER A 451 -6.83 4.21 -1.46
C SER A 451 -5.51 4.28 -0.68
N TRP A 452 -4.59 5.14 -1.15
CA TRP A 452 -3.22 5.32 -0.62
C TRP A 452 -2.31 4.09 -0.68
N GLN A 453 -2.70 3.08 -1.44
CA GLN A 453 -2.05 1.77 -1.50
C GLN A 453 -1.42 1.46 -2.87
N THR A 454 -1.65 2.31 -3.87
CA THR A 454 -1.22 2.07 -5.26
C THR A 454 0.31 2.11 -5.42
N HIS A 455 0.83 1.36 -6.39
CA HIS A 455 2.26 1.21 -6.71
C HIS A 455 3.12 0.58 -5.61
N MET A 456 2.55 0.19 -4.47
CA MET A 456 3.28 -0.49 -3.41
C MET A 456 3.39 -1.99 -3.72
N VAL A 457 4.57 -2.58 -3.53
CA VAL A 457 4.81 -4.04 -3.67
C VAL A 457 4.86 -4.68 -2.28
N ALA A 458 5.92 -4.36 -1.53
CA ALA A 458 6.02 -4.58 -0.10
C ALA A 458 5.76 -3.28 0.66
N HIS A 459 5.26 -3.39 1.88
CA HIS A 459 4.85 -2.23 2.68
C HIS A 459 6.02 -1.27 2.94
N ALA A 460 5.90 -0.03 2.46
CA ALA A 460 6.85 1.07 2.65
C ALA A 460 8.29 0.77 2.20
N LEU A 461 8.50 -0.18 1.29
CA LEU A 461 9.83 -0.44 0.71
C LEU A 461 10.03 0.32 -0.60
N TRP A 462 11.25 0.82 -0.77
CA TRP A 462 11.67 1.50 -2.00
C TRP A 462 11.97 0.48 -3.10
N TYR A 463 11.50 0.75 -4.33
CA TYR A 463 11.92 0.04 -5.53
C TYR A 463 12.20 1.06 -6.64
N GLN A 464 13.28 0.83 -7.40
CA GLN A 464 13.66 1.64 -8.55
C GLN A 464 12.51 1.76 -9.57
N GLN A 465 11.72 0.71 -9.73
CA GLN A 465 10.66 0.63 -10.73
C GLN A 465 9.44 1.50 -10.40
N ILE A 466 9.27 1.92 -9.13
CA ILE A 466 8.02 2.54 -8.66
C ILE A 466 8.22 3.90 -8.00
N TYR A 467 9.44 4.27 -7.58
CA TYR A 467 9.64 5.52 -6.82
C TYR A 467 9.22 6.77 -7.61
N SER A 468 9.37 6.74 -8.94
CA SER A 468 8.89 7.78 -9.87
C SER A 468 7.37 7.95 -9.84
N TYR A 469 6.62 6.97 -9.33
CA TYR A 469 5.15 6.98 -9.26
C TYR A 469 4.65 7.16 -7.82
N LEU A 470 5.30 6.54 -6.84
CA LEU A 470 5.00 6.73 -5.42
C LEU A 470 5.09 8.20 -5.00
N GLY A 471 5.98 8.97 -5.61
CA GLY A 471 6.11 10.40 -5.32
C GLY A 471 4.87 11.24 -5.65
N VAL A 472 3.96 10.76 -6.51
CA VAL A 472 2.65 11.40 -6.73
C VAL A 472 1.79 11.34 -5.46
N LEU A 473 1.64 10.15 -4.87
CA LEU A 473 0.87 10.00 -3.63
C LEU A 473 1.58 10.69 -2.47
N GLU A 474 2.90 10.55 -2.36
CA GLU A 474 3.62 11.21 -1.28
C GLU A 474 3.55 12.73 -1.39
N SER A 475 3.60 13.29 -2.60
CA SER A 475 3.35 14.73 -2.79
C SER A 475 1.95 15.11 -2.27
N LEU A 476 0.91 14.39 -2.68
CA LEU A 476 -0.48 14.68 -2.31
C LEU A 476 -0.79 14.49 -0.83
N SER A 477 -0.05 13.62 -0.12
CA SER A 477 -0.37 13.21 1.25
C SER A 477 -0.41 14.37 2.25
N GLY A 478 0.42 15.41 2.06
CA GLY A 478 0.47 16.62 2.89
C GLY A 478 0.05 17.91 2.18
N GLN A 479 -0.34 17.86 0.91
CA GLN A 479 -0.73 19.06 0.15
C GLN A 479 -2.16 19.52 0.45
N LYS A 480 -2.46 20.78 0.14
CA LYS A 480 -3.80 21.40 0.32
C LYS A 480 -4.82 20.94 -0.74
N ILE A 481 -4.92 19.64 -0.90
CA ILE A 481 -5.68 18.97 -1.96
C ILE A 481 -6.54 17.88 -1.31
N GLU A 482 -7.82 17.86 -1.64
CA GLU A 482 -8.70 16.73 -1.32
C GLU A 482 -8.45 15.62 -2.35
N VAL A 483 -8.26 14.37 -1.92
CA VAL A 483 -7.92 13.26 -2.81
C VAL A 483 -9.06 12.24 -2.81
N ALA A 484 -9.49 11.82 -4.00
CA ALA A 484 -10.39 10.71 -4.23
C ALA A 484 -9.68 9.64 -5.07
N PHE A 485 -10.03 8.37 -4.86
CA PHE A 485 -9.53 7.26 -5.66
C PHE A 485 -10.68 6.67 -6.45
N LEU A 486 -10.56 6.70 -7.77
CA LEU A 486 -11.61 6.34 -8.72
C LEU A 486 -11.14 5.18 -9.59
N ASN A 487 -12.06 4.26 -9.90
CA ASN A 487 -11.83 3.25 -10.92
C ASN A 487 -12.43 3.68 -12.27
N PHE A 488 -12.17 2.90 -13.32
CA PHE A 488 -12.69 3.20 -14.67
C PHE A 488 -14.21 3.10 -14.78
N ASP A 489 -14.88 2.30 -13.94
CA ASP A 489 -16.33 2.25 -13.89
C ASP A 489 -16.92 3.52 -13.27
N ASP A 490 -16.26 4.10 -12.25
CA ASP A 490 -16.68 5.33 -11.56
C ASP A 490 -16.76 6.55 -12.50
N VAL A 491 -15.98 6.56 -13.57
CA VAL A 491 -15.87 7.69 -14.52
C VAL A 491 -16.46 7.39 -15.90
N ARG A 492 -16.85 6.15 -16.19
CA ARG A 492 -17.32 5.75 -17.54
C ARG A 492 -18.54 6.56 -17.98
N ASP A 493 -19.41 6.90 -17.04
CA ASP A 493 -20.67 7.65 -17.27
C ASP A 493 -20.58 9.14 -16.93
N GLY A 494 -19.39 9.62 -16.56
CA GLY A 494 -19.13 11.02 -16.21
C GLY A 494 -18.19 11.11 -15.02
N VAL A 495 -17.30 12.09 -15.04
CA VAL A 495 -16.44 12.39 -13.89
C VAL A 495 -17.29 13.05 -12.79
N PRO A 496 -17.14 12.66 -11.50
CA PRO A 496 -17.86 13.32 -10.42
C PRO A 496 -17.66 14.84 -10.43
N ALA A 497 -18.76 15.59 -10.29
CA ALA A 497 -18.79 17.04 -10.57
C ALA A 497 -17.92 17.89 -9.64
N ASP A 498 -17.49 17.35 -8.50
CA ASP A 498 -16.61 18.01 -7.54
C ASP A 498 -15.13 17.72 -7.78
N ILE A 499 -14.77 16.87 -8.75
CA ILE A 499 -13.37 16.63 -9.15
C ILE A 499 -12.92 17.74 -10.09
N ASP A 500 -11.83 18.41 -9.72
CA ASP A 500 -11.20 19.43 -10.56
C ASP A 500 -10.20 18.82 -11.55
N VAL A 501 -9.45 17.81 -11.09
CA VAL A 501 -8.35 17.20 -11.85
C VAL A 501 -8.36 15.69 -11.71
N LEU A 502 -8.23 14.97 -12.83
CA LEU A 502 -7.92 13.54 -12.85
C LEU A 502 -6.43 13.32 -13.03
N VAL A 503 -5.86 12.39 -12.26
CA VAL A 503 -4.47 11.94 -12.37
C VAL A 503 -4.45 10.48 -12.78
N ASN A 504 -3.77 10.17 -13.88
CA ASN A 504 -3.48 8.79 -14.31
C ASN A 504 -1.97 8.60 -14.32
N VAL A 505 -1.48 7.62 -13.56
CA VAL A 505 -0.05 7.46 -13.23
C VAL A 505 0.34 5.98 -13.33
N GLY A 506 1.48 5.70 -13.96
CA GLY A 506 2.11 4.38 -13.99
C GLY A 506 2.63 3.96 -15.36
N ASP A 507 3.27 2.79 -15.42
CA ASP A 507 3.76 2.16 -16.66
C ASP A 507 2.62 1.58 -17.49
N ALA A 508 2.83 1.46 -18.79
CA ALA A 508 1.84 0.94 -19.72
C ALA A 508 1.44 -0.50 -19.41
N GLY A 509 0.15 -0.79 -19.60
CA GLY A 509 -0.40 -2.14 -19.37
C GLY A 509 -0.62 -2.51 -17.89
N THR A 510 -0.21 -1.66 -16.95
CA THR A 510 -0.48 -1.88 -15.52
C THR A 510 -1.91 -1.50 -15.13
N ALA A 511 -2.37 -1.96 -13.98
CA ALA A 511 -3.61 -1.51 -13.33
C ALA A 511 -3.62 0.00 -13.08
N PHE A 512 -2.46 0.62 -12.86
CA PHE A 512 -2.35 2.03 -12.52
C PHE A 512 -2.48 2.93 -13.74
N SER A 513 -1.82 2.61 -14.85
CA SER A 513 -2.05 3.30 -16.12
C SER A 513 -3.41 2.94 -16.72
N GLY A 514 -3.86 1.69 -16.58
CA GLY A 514 -5.22 1.23 -16.92
C GLY A 514 -5.30 0.15 -17.99
N GLY A 515 -4.23 -0.08 -18.75
CA GLY A 515 -4.13 -1.14 -19.77
C GLY A 515 -5.34 -1.17 -20.73
N LYS A 516 -5.97 -2.35 -20.86
CA LYS A 516 -7.07 -2.59 -21.83
C LYS A 516 -8.31 -1.71 -21.61
N ASN A 517 -8.46 -1.02 -20.47
CA ASN A 517 -9.57 -0.08 -20.26
C ASN A 517 -9.56 1.05 -21.30
N TRP A 518 -8.39 1.42 -21.82
CA TRP A 518 -8.25 2.45 -22.84
C TRP A 518 -8.67 2.02 -24.26
N GLN A 519 -9.19 0.80 -24.43
CA GLN A 519 -9.89 0.43 -25.67
C GLN A 519 -11.37 0.86 -25.67
N ASP A 520 -11.92 1.24 -24.50
CA ASP A 520 -13.31 1.64 -24.34
C ASP A 520 -13.52 3.06 -24.89
N ALA A 521 -14.13 3.14 -26.08
CA ALA A 521 -14.43 4.39 -26.75
C ALA A 521 -15.37 5.30 -25.92
N LYS A 522 -16.25 4.72 -25.10
CA LYS A 522 -17.14 5.50 -24.23
C LYS A 522 -16.32 6.19 -23.14
N LEU A 523 -15.45 5.45 -22.46
CA LEU A 523 -14.53 6.03 -21.46
C LEU A 523 -13.70 7.17 -22.06
N ILE A 524 -13.08 6.94 -23.23
CA ILE A 524 -12.29 7.97 -23.93
C ILE A 524 -13.13 9.21 -24.23
N ALA A 525 -14.33 9.03 -24.79
CA ALA A 525 -15.22 10.14 -25.14
C ALA A 525 -15.64 10.93 -23.91
N THR A 526 -16.05 10.25 -22.83
CA THR A 526 -16.45 10.87 -21.56
C THR A 526 -15.33 11.73 -20.97
N LEU A 527 -14.11 11.19 -20.90
CA LEU A 527 -12.97 11.94 -20.35
C LEU A 527 -12.55 13.09 -21.26
N THR A 528 -12.60 12.89 -22.59
CA THR A 528 -12.29 13.95 -23.56
C THR A 528 -13.30 15.10 -23.46
N GLU A 529 -14.59 14.81 -23.36
CA GLU A 529 -15.66 15.81 -23.19
C GLU A 529 -15.52 16.56 -21.86
N TRP A 530 -15.23 15.84 -20.78
CA TRP A 530 -15.02 16.44 -19.47
C TRP A 530 -13.85 17.42 -19.46
N VAL A 531 -12.71 17.05 -20.05
CA VAL A 531 -11.57 17.98 -20.20
C VAL A 531 -11.92 19.13 -21.14
N ALA A 532 -12.58 18.87 -22.28
CA ALA A 532 -12.98 19.94 -23.20
C ALA A 532 -13.88 20.99 -22.54
N SER A 533 -14.62 20.60 -21.50
CA SER A 533 -15.55 21.44 -20.72
C SER A 533 -14.92 22.06 -19.47
N GLY A 534 -13.60 22.04 -19.34
CA GLY A 534 -12.87 22.72 -18.25
C GLY A 534 -12.21 21.81 -17.22
N GLY A 535 -12.34 20.48 -17.32
CA GLY A 535 -11.64 19.54 -16.45
C GLY A 535 -10.12 19.52 -16.68
N GLY A 536 -9.35 19.20 -15.64
CA GLY A 536 -7.90 19.02 -15.76
C GLY A 536 -7.49 17.54 -15.86
N LEU A 537 -6.61 17.20 -16.78
CA LEU A 537 -5.99 15.86 -16.86
C LEU A 537 -4.48 15.93 -16.65
N VAL A 538 -3.96 15.21 -15.66
CA VAL A 538 -2.53 15.05 -15.45
C VAL A 538 -2.13 13.59 -15.66
N GLY A 539 -1.18 13.36 -16.56
CA GLY A 539 -0.63 12.05 -16.84
C GLY A 539 0.82 11.94 -16.37
N VAL A 540 1.18 10.85 -15.68
CA VAL A 540 2.55 10.62 -15.19
C VAL A 540 3.06 9.25 -15.65
N GLY A 541 4.24 9.20 -16.29
CA GLY A 541 4.82 7.98 -16.83
C GLY A 541 4.28 7.65 -18.22
N GLU A 542 3.52 6.55 -18.32
CA GLU A 542 2.82 6.13 -19.54
C GLU A 542 1.29 6.19 -19.35
N PRO A 543 0.74 7.40 -19.13
CA PRO A 543 -0.68 7.57 -18.89
C PRO A 543 -1.49 7.20 -20.13
N THR A 544 -2.65 6.58 -19.93
CA THR A 544 -3.59 6.26 -21.02
C THR A 544 -3.01 5.32 -22.09
N ALA A 545 -1.92 4.62 -21.77
CA ALA A 545 -1.17 3.81 -22.72
C ALA A 545 -1.90 2.52 -23.08
N TYR A 546 -2.24 2.41 -24.36
CA TYR A 546 -2.74 1.19 -24.99
C TYR A 546 -2.50 1.31 -26.50
N LEU A 547 -1.67 0.47 -27.09
CA LEU A 547 -1.36 0.56 -28.52
C LEU A 547 -2.59 0.16 -29.36
N ALA A 548 -3.30 1.16 -29.88
CA ALA A 548 -4.49 0.97 -30.71
C ALA A 548 -4.69 2.12 -31.68
N ASN A 549 -5.32 1.84 -32.82
CA ASN A 549 -5.78 2.84 -33.79
C ASN A 549 -4.70 3.83 -34.26
N GLY A 550 -3.43 3.41 -34.30
CA GLY A 550 -2.30 4.23 -34.76
C GLY A 550 -1.77 5.21 -33.71
N ARG A 551 -2.09 5.02 -32.43
CA ARG A 551 -1.67 5.88 -31.31
C ARG A 551 -1.37 5.04 -30.07
N TYR A 552 -0.48 5.54 -29.20
CA TYR A 552 -0.12 4.82 -27.97
C TYR A 552 -0.84 5.38 -26.75
N PHE A 553 -0.64 6.66 -26.40
CA PHE A 553 -1.46 7.32 -25.39
C PHE A 553 -2.84 7.65 -25.97
N GLN A 554 -3.88 6.98 -25.51
CA GLN A 554 -5.22 7.12 -26.10
C GLN A 554 -5.84 8.50 -25.87
N LEU A 555 -5.34 9.27 -24.87
CA LEU A 555 -5.67 10.69 -24.68
C LEU A 555 -4.50 11.62 -25.05
N ALA A 556 -3.62 11.23 -25.99
CA ALA A 556 -2.51 12.07 -26.43
C ALA A 556 -2.95 13.44 -26.96
N ASN A 557 -4.15 13.53 -27.55
CA ASN A 557 -4.75 14.80 -28.00
C ASN A 557 -5.05 15.76 -26.84
N VAL A 558 -5.33 15.24 -25.65
CA VAL A 558 -5.54 16.03 -24.44
C VAL A 558 -4.19 16.40 -23.83
N LEU A 559 -3.31 15.41 -23.65
CA LEU A 559 -1.99 15.59 -23.02
C LEU A 559 -1.00 16.39 -23.89
N GLY A 560 -1.24 16.46 -25.20
CA GLY A 560 -0.37 17.12 -26.18
C GLY A 560 0.92 16.35 -26.50
N VAL A 561 1.10 15.15 -25.96
CA VAL A 561 2.29 14.30 -26.16
C VAL A 561 1.90 12.85 -26.41
N ASP A 562 2.78 12.12 -27.08
CA ASP A 562 2.68 10.66 -27.27
C ASP A 562 4.08 10.03 -27.19
N LYS A 563 4.16 8.69 -27.14
CA LYS A 563 5.42 7.94 -27.10
C LYS A 563 5.72 7.28 -28.43
N GLU A 564 6.92 7.49 -28.98
CA GLU A 564 7.39 6.79 -30.17
C GLU A 564 7.86 5.37 -29.82
N LEU A 565 7.36 4.38 -30.57
CA LEU A 565 7.61 2.94 -30.37
C LEU A 565 8.46 2.30 -31.48
N GLY A 566 8.95 3.10 -32.43
CA GLY A 566 9.66 2.67 -33.64
C GLY A 566 8.78 2.62 -34.90
N PHE A 567 7.46 2.78 -34.76
CA PHE A 567 6.51 2.70 -35.87
C PHE A 567 6.40 3.99 -36.68
N SER A 568 6.67 5.15 -36.08
CA SER A 568 6.47 6.45 -36.74
C SER A 568 7.78 7.22 -36.95
N LEU A 569 8.92 6.53 -36.99
CA LEU A 569 10.24 7.13 -37.24
C LEU A 569 10.36 7.79 -38.62
N SER A 570 9.54 7.38 -39.60
CA SER A 570 9.45 8.05 -40.90
C SER A 570 8.68 9.38 -40.86
N THR A 571 8.13 9.75 -39.71
CA THR A 571 7.50 11.06 -39.46
C THR A 571 8.39 11.86 -38.51
N ASP A 572 8.94 12.96 -39.01
CA ASP A 572 9.78 13.86 -38.22
C ASP A 572 9.01 14.43 -37.02
N LYS A 573 9.66 14.47 -35.86
CA LYS A 573 9.15 15.11 -34.64
C LYS A 573 9.86 16.45 -34.48
N TYR A 574 9.20 17.54 -34.85
CA TYR A 574 9.85 18.87 -34.95
C TYR A 574 9.82 19.67 -33.65
N PHE A 575 8.84 19.45 -32.77
CA PHE A 575 8.62 20.27 -31.57
C PHE A 575 9.51 19.78 -30.41
N LYS A 576 10.53 20.57 -30.08
CA LYS A 576 11.56 20.24 -29.07
C LYS A 576 11.99 21.41 -28.20
N GLU A 577 11.51 22.62 -28.53
CA GLU A 577 11.94 23.84 -27.86
C GLU A 577 11.19 23.99 -26.54
N GLU A 578 11.94 24.18 -25.46
CA GLU A 578 11.36 24.51 -24.15
C GLU A 578 10.86 25.96 -24.15
N VAL A 579 9.74 26.20 -23.47
CA VAL A 579 9.34 27.56 -23.13
C VAL A 579 10.24 28.09 -22.00
N SER A 580 10.68 29.34 -22.10
CA SER A 580 11.61 29.93 -21.14
C SER A 580 11.00 30.16 -19.77
N GLU A 581 9.71 30.49 -19.71
CA GLU A 581 8.97 30.79 -18.49
C GLU A 581 7.56 30.20 -18.57
N HIS A 582 7.11 29.59 -17.47
CA HIS A 582 5.76 29.05 -17.35
C HIS A 582 5.33 28.99 -15.88
N PHE A 583 4.02 29.10 -15.62
CA PHE A 583 3.45 29.07 -14.26
C PHE A 583 3.88 27.84 -13.45
N ILE A 584 3.86 26.66 -14.08
CA ILE A 584 4.17 25.37 -13.44
C ILE A 584 5.62 25.32 -12.93
N THR A 585 6.57 25.86 -13.71
CA THR A 585 8.01 25.82 -13.40
C THR A 585 8.55 27.14 -12.86
N ALA A 586 7.67 28.09 -12.56
CA ALA A 586 8.09 29.38 -12.01
C ALA A 586 8.56 29.21 -10.56
N HIS A 587 9.71 29.80 -10.24
CA HIS A 587 10.34 29.77 -8.91
C HIS A 587 10.75 28.38 -8.42
N SER A 588 10.79 27.37 -9.28
CA SER A 588 11.24 26.02 -8.92
C SER A 588 12.69 25.78 -9.33
N GLN A 589 13.41 24.99 -8.52
CA GLN A 589 14.63 24.33 -8.97
C GLN A 589 14.31 23.34 -10.11
N PRO A 590 15.32 22.85 -10.85
CA PRO A 590 15.10 21.78 -11.82
C PRO A 590 14.45 20.57 -11.15
N ALA A 591 13.32 20.12 -11.69
CA ALA A 591 12.62 18.94 -11.20
C ALA A 591 13.45 17.67 -11.43
N ASP A 592 13.39 16.73 -10.48
CA ASP A 592 13.84 15.36 -10.72
C ASP A 592 12.68 14.56 -11.34
N PHE A 593 12.93 13.88 -12.45
CA PHE A 593 11.93 13.07 -13.14
C PHE A 593 12.13 11.56 -12.92
N GLY A 594 13.04 11.16 -12.03
CA GLY A 594 13.31 9.78 -11.66
C GLY A 594 13.78 8.92 -12.83
N GLU A 595 13.11 7.79 -13.05
CA GLU A 595 13.45 6.86 -14.14
C GLU A 595 13.20 7.45 -15.54
N MET A 596 12.42 8.55 -15.62
CA MET A 596 12.03 9.22 -16.86
C MET A 596 11.32 8.30 -17.86
N GLN A 597 10.83 8.91 -18.94
CA GLN A 597 10.28 8.21 -20.09
C GLN A 597 11.00 8.69 -21.32
N LYS A 598 11.42 7.72 -22.12
CA LYS A 598 12.14 7.96 -23.37
C LYS A 598 11.16 8.01 -24.53
N ASN A 599 11.57 8.72 -25.57
CA ASN A 599 10.86 8.84 -26.85
C ASN A 599 9.50 9.52 -26.74
N ILE A 600 9.28 10.33 -25.70
CA ILE A 600 8.09 11.17 -25.59
C ILE A 600 8.26 12.40 -26.49
N TYR A 601 7.28 12.65 -27.35
CA TYR A 601 7.29 13.77 -28.28
C TYR A 601 6.00 14.56 -28.23
N ALA A 602 6.09 15.87 -28.46
CA ALA A 602 4.93 16.74 -28.57
C ALA A 602 4.23 16.56 -29.93
N LEU A 603 2.89 16.61 -29.93
CA LEU A 603 2.08 16.39 -31.12
C LEU A 603 1.98 17.61 -32.05
N SER A 604 2.04 18.82 -31.48
CA SER A 604 1.88 20.08 -32.21
C SER A 604 2.73 21.18 -31.59
N ALA A 605 2.79 22.34 -32.27
CA ALA A 605 3.39 23.55 -31.72
C ALA A 605 2.60 24.15 -30.54
N ASP A 606 1.35 23.72 -30.36
CA ASP A 606 0.47 24.21 -29.29
C ASP A 606 0.81 23.56 -27.94
N THR A 607 1.52 22.42 -27.95
CA THR A 607 2.06 21.80 -26.73
C THR A 607 3.23 22.61 -26.20
N LYS A 608 3.08 23.18 -25.01
CA LYS A 608 4.14 23.90 -24.30
C LYS A 608 5.04 22.87 -23.61
N ILE A 609 6.24 22.67 -24.16
CA ILE A 609 7.26 21.82 -23.54
C ILE A 609 7.93 22.64 -22.44
N LEU A 610 7.84 22.18 -21.19
CA LEU A 610 8.44 22.85 -20.04
C LEU A 610 9.81 22.27 -19.69
N ARG A 611 10.01 20.98 -19.98
CA ARG A 611 11.32 20.31 -19.90
C ARG A 611 11.49 19.27 -21.00
N TYR A 612 12.65 19.29 -21.64
CA TYR A 612 13.08 18.42 -22.71
C TYR A 612 14.51 17.95 -22.44
N LEU A 613 14.66 16.67 -22.09
CA LEU A 613 15.94 16.07 -21.72
C LEU A 613 16.18 14.82 -22.56
N ASP A 614 17.42 14.61 -22.98
CA ASP A 614 17.87 13.42 -23.72
C ASP A 614 16.97 13.05 -24.91
N GLY A 615 16.52 14.07 -25.66
CA GLY A 615 15.69 13.88 -26.84
C GLY A 615 14.23 13.53 -26.56
N SER A 616 13.76 13.69 -25.32
CA SER A 616 12.41 13.33 -24.89
C SER A 616 11.77 14.42 -24.02
N VAL A 617 10.47 14.64 -24.19
CA VAL A 617 9.68 15.54 -23.33
C VAL A 617 9.55 14.93 -21.94
N GLN A 618 9.93 15.68 -20.90
CA GLN A 618 9.83 15.25 -19.49
C GLN A 618 8.66 15.92 -18.77
N LEU A 619 8.36 17.17 -19.15
CA LEU A 619 7.22 17.92 -18.64
C LEU A 619 6.63 18.76 -19.77
N ALA A 620 5.33 18.65 -19.98
CA ALA A 620 4.61 19.46 -20.96
C ALA A 620 3.18 19.77 -20.51
N THR A 621 2.59 20.79 -21.12
CA THR A 621 1.16 21.07 -20.98
C THR A 621 0.55 21.46 -22.33
N HIS A 622 -0.75 21.20 -22.46
CA HIS A 622 -1.51 21.42 -23.68
C HIS A 622 -2.91 21.92 -23.31
N ASP A 623 -3.27 23.09 -23.85
CA ASP A 623 -4.63 23.63 -23.68
C ASP A 623 -5.57 22.83 -24.61
N PHE A 624 -6.68 22.31 -24.08
CA PHE A 624 -7.64 21.48 -24.82
C PHE A 624 -9.06 22.01 -24.62
N TYR A 625 -9.49 22.89 -25.53
CA TYR A 625 -10.70 23.69 -25.39
C TYR A 625 -10.68 24.50 -24.08
N GLU A 626 -11.64 24.30 -23.17
CA GLU A 626 -11.73 25.04 -21.91
C GLU A 626 -10.86 24.42 -20.81
N GLY A 627 -10.43 23.17 -20.96
CA GLY A 627 -9.57 22.47 -19.99
C GLY A 627 -8.15 22.27 -20.49
N ARG A 628 -7.37 21.48 -19.73
CA ARG A 628 -5.93 21.36 -19.90
C ARG A 628 -5.41 19.96 -19.61
N GLY A 629 -4.45 19.53 -20.43
CA GLY A 629 -3.60 18.37 -20.17
C GLY A 629 -2.24 18.80 -19.62
N VAL A 630 -1.70 18.02 -18.69
CA VAL A 630 -0.30 18.12 -18.23
C VAL A 630 0.32 16.72 -18.26
N TYR A 631 1.54 16.62 -18.74
CA TYR A 631 2.32 15.38 -18.79
C TYR A 631 3.58 15.50 -17.95
N PHE A 632 3.86 14.48 -17.13
CA PHE A 632 5.15 14.24 -16.49
C PHE A 632 5.68 12.87 -16.93
N SER A 633 6.97 12.74 -17.15
CA SER A 633 7.60 11.44 -17.39
C SER A 633 7.82 10.62 -16.12
N GLY A 634 7.98 11.28 -14.97
CA GLY A 634 8.08 10.70 -13.65
C GLY A 634 8.07 11.79 -12.59
N LEU A 635 7.73 11.45 -11.35
CA LEU A 635 7.64 12.40 -10.24
C LEU A 635 8.03 11.75 -8.91
N PRO A 636 9.33 11.47 -8.66
CA PRO A 636 9.82 11.14 -7.33
C PRO A 636 9.42 12.21 -6.30
N TYR A 637 9.26 11.80 -5.04
CA TYR A 637 8.97 12.78 -4.00
C TYR A 637 10.22 13.58 -3.64
N SER A 638 10.08 14.91 -3.73
CA SER A 638 10.89 15.90 -3.03
C SER A 638 9.98 17.10 -2.73
N PRO A 639 10.35 18.00 -1.81
CA PRO A 639 9.62 19.25 -1.60
C PRO A 639 9.43 20.05 -2.91
N GLU A 640 10.47 20.12 -3.76
CA GLU A 640 10.42 20.80 -5.06
C GLU A 640 9.45 20.14 -6.02
N ASN A 641 9.52 18.81 -6.15
CA ASN A 641 8.62 18.06 -7.03
C ASN A 641 7.17 18.15 -6.54
N ALA A 642 6.94 18.10 -5.23
CA ALA A 642 5.61 18.28 -4.64
C ALA A 642 5.06 19.68 -4.95
N GLN A 643 5.90 20.71 -4.91
CA GLN A 643 5.52 22.07 -5.27
C GLN A 643 5.21 22.22 -6.77
N ILE A 644 6.06 21.69 -7.66
CA ILE A 644 5.83 21.70 -9.12
C ILE A 644 4.53 20.95 -9.44
N PHE A 645 4.30 19.81 -8.79
CA PHE A 645 3.08 19.04 -8.97
C PHE A 645 1.84 19.80 -8.49
N LEU A 646 1.90 20.46 -7.33
CA LEU A 646 0.83 21.34 -6.87
C LEU A 646 0.51 22.42 -7.90
N ARG A 647 1.52 23.10 -8.44
CA ARG A 647 1.35 24.13 -9.49
C ARG A 647 0.75 23.54 -10.76
N ALA A 648 1.17 22.34 -11.16
CA ALA A 648 0.58 21.62 -12.29
C ALA A 648 -0.90 21.30 -12.09
N LEU A 649 -1.31 20.90 -10.88
CA LEU A 649 -2.72 20.64 -10.55
C LEU A 649 -3.56 21.93 -10.63
N PHE A 650 -3.10 23.02 -10.03
CA PHE A 650 -3.80 24.32 -10.12
C PHE A 650 -3.85 24.86 -11.55
N TYR A 651 -2.79 24.67 -12.34
CA TYR A 651 -2.78 25.02 -13.76
C TYR A 651 -3.77 24.17 -14.56
N ALA A 652 -3.77 22.84 -14.37
CA ALA A 652 -4.67 21.94 -15.06
C ALA A 652 -6.15 22.25 -14.76
N ALA A 653 -6.45 22.67 -13.53
CA ALA A 653 -7.78 23.09 -13.11
C ALA A 653 -8.20 24.51 -13.55
N GLY A 654 -7.30 25.28 -14.20
CA GLY A 654 -7.58 26.69 -14.53
C GLY A 654 -7.73 27.61 -13.32
N LYS A 655 -7.07 27.28 -12.20
CA LYS A 655 -7.17 28.00 -10.91
C LYS A 655 -5.85 28.63 -10.47
N GLU A 656 -5.01 29.09 -11.39
CA GLU A 656 -3.69 29.70 -11.08
C GLU A 656 -3.79 30.83 -10.06
N ALA A 657 -4.85 31.65 -10.14
CA ALA A 657 -5.10 32.77 -9.22
C ALA A 657 -5.37 32.33 -7.77
N GLU A 658 -5.73 31.07 -7.55
CA GLU A 658 -6.07 30.50 -6.25
C GLU A 658 -4.86 29.83 -5.56
N LEU A 659 -3.75 29.63 -6.28
CA LEU A 659 -2.56 28.94 -5.76
C LEU A 659 -2.04 29.59 -4.48
N ASN A 660 -1.98 30.93 -4.42
CA ASN A 660 -1.36 31.62 -3.30
C ASN A 660 -2.19 31.61 -2.01
N LYS A 661 -3.46 31.16 -2.03
CA LYS A 661 -4.24 31.06 -0.79
C LYS A 661 -3.70 29.95 0.10
N TRP A 662 -3.16 30.29 1.27
CA TRP A 662 -2.52 29.34 2.19
C TRP A 662 -1.36 28.61 1.51
N TYR A 663 -0.32 29.35 1.15
CA TYR A 663 0.83 28.89 0.36
C TYR A 663 2.16 29.40 0.91
N ALA A 664 3.23 28.69 0.61
CA ALA A 664 4.59 29.08 0.93
C ALA A 664 5.45 29.05 -0.34
N GLU A 665 6.28 30.08 -0.53
CA GLU A 665 7.21 30.15 -1.67
C GLU A 665 8.32 29.11 -1.60
N ASN A 666 8.89 28.91 -0.41
CA ASN A 666 9.90 27.87 -0.19
C ASN A 666 9.23 26.48 -0.19
N PRO A 667 9.64 25.54 -1.07
CA PRO A 667 9.06 24.20 -1.13
C PRO A 667 9.23 23.39 0.16
N ASP A 668 10.26 23.67 0.95
CA ASP A 668 10.53 23.01 2.25
C ASP A 668 9.54 23.43 3.35
N VAL A 669 8.73 24.45 3.10
CA VAL A 669 7.77 25.00 4.05
C VAL A 669 6.34 24.78 3.52
N GLU A 670 5.43 24.35 4.38
CA GLU A 670 4.02 24.21 4.03
C GLU A 670 3.11 25.02 4.96
N VAL A 671 1.94 25.40 4.43
CA VAL A 671 0.89 26.10 5.18
C VAL A 671 -0.35 25.21 5.25
N HIS A 672 -0.85 25.04 6.47
CA HIS A 672 -2.01 24.22 6.79
C HIS A 672 -3.04 25.07 7.50
N ALA A 673 -4.11 25.44 6.81
CA ALA A 673 -5.11 26.37 7.32
C ALA A 673 -6.39 25.65 7.73
N TYR A 674 -7.02 26.11 8.81
CA TYR A 674 -8.22 25.53 9.42
C TYR A 674 -9.30 26.61 9.58
N PRO A 675 -10.09 26.87 8.52
CA PRO A 675 -11.02 28.00 8.49
C PRO A 675 -12.04 28.01 9.65
N ALA A 676 -12.51 26.82 10.06
CA ALA A 676 -13.47 26.69 11.16
C ALA A 676 -12.90 27.15 12.51
N LYS A 677 -11.57 27.06 12.71
CA LYS A 677 -10.87 27.55 13.91
C LYS A 677 -10.23 28.92 13.73
N ARG A 678 -10.22 29.47 12.50
CA ARG A 678 -9.49 30.70 12.14
C ARG A 678 -8.00 30.63 12.50
N GLN A 679 -7.41 29.44 12.36
CA GLN A 679 -6.01 29.17 12.67
C GLN A 679 -5.29 28.53 11.50
N TYR A 680 -3.99 28.72 11.41
CA TYR A 680 -3.13 28.01 10.47
C TYR A 680 -1.78 27.67 11.11
N ALA A 681 -1.19 26.58 10.61
CA ALA A 681 0.16 26.18 10.92
C ALA A 681 1.09 26.48 9.75
N ILE A 682 2.30 26.90 10.06
CA ILE A 682 3.42 27.03 9.13
C ILE A 682 4.46 26.00 9.58
N VAL A 683 4.79 25.06 8.70
CA VAL A 683 5.67 23.93 9.06
C VAL A 683 6.91 23.91 8.19
N ASN A 684 8.05 23.74 8.85
CA ASN A 684 9.32 23.44 8.21
C ASN A 684 9.48 21.91 8.11
N ASN A 685 9.50 21.36 6.91
CA ASN A 685 9.58 19.93 6.66
C ASN A 685 11.03 19.42 6.58
N THR A 686 12.01 20.19 7.06
CA THR A 686 13.44 19.85 7.03
C THR A 686 14.08 19.96 8.40
N ASP A 687 15.22 19.29 8.61
CA ASP A 687 16.04 19.40 9.81
C ASP A 687 17.04 20.57 9.74
N GLN A 688 16.72 21.63 8.98
CA GLN A 688 17.54 22.84 8.81
C GLN A 688 16.69 24.09 8.98
N GLU A 689 17.30 25.25 9.30
CA GLU A 689 16.55 26.52 9.32
C GLU A 689 16.03 26.86 7.92
N GLN A 690 14.79 27.30 7.83
CA GLN A 690 14.15 27.68 6.57
C GLN A 690 13.58 29.09 6.64
N VAL A 691 13.66 29.80 5.51
CA VAL A 691 13.04 31.11 5.32
C VAL A 691 12.03 31.00 4.18
N SER A 692 10.84 31.55 4.37
CA SER A 692 9.80 31.52 3.34
C SER A 692 8.90 32.76 3.40
N VAL A 693 8.40 33.15 2.24
CA VAL A 693 7.25 34.05 2.13
C VAL A 693 5.99 33.21 2.26
N ILE A 694 5.18 33.52 3.26
CA ILE A 694 3.92 32.87 3.57
C ILE A 694 2.80 33.73 3.05
N TYR A 695 1.88 33.11 2.31
CA TYR A 695 0.67 33.71 1.80
C TYR A 695 -0.52 33.16 2.58
N THR A 696 -1.26 34.05 3.22
CA THR A 696 -2.59 33.75 3.78
C THR A 696 -3.65 33.98 2.69
N GLU A 697 -4.92 34.05 3.07
CA GLU A 697 -5.98 34.37 2.12
C GLU A 697 -5.86 35.80 1.55
N ASN A 698 -5.37 36.77 2.34
CA ASN A 698 -5.46 38.20 2.00
C ASN A 698 -4.13 38.97 2.05
N HIS A 699 -3.06 38.40 2.59
CA HIS A 699 -1.78 39.08 2.75
C HIS A 699 -0.61 38.09 2.71
N SER A 700 0.62 38.61 2.62
CA SER A 700 1.83 37.79 2.73
C SER A 700 2.89 38.44 3.61
N TYR A 701 3.76 37.62 4.19
CA TYR A 701 4.85 38.06 5.07
C TYR A 701 5.97 37.00 5.11
N THR A 702 7.15 37.39 5.58
CA THR A 702 8.31 36.49 5.67
C THR A 702 8.42 35.88 7.06
N VAL A 703 8.78 34.60 7.13
CA VAL A 703 9.11 33.88 8.38
C VAL A 703 10.49 33.25 8.30
N THR A 704 11.11 33.08 9.47
CA THR A 704 12.29 32.23 9.67
C THR A 704 11.91 31.16 10.67
N LEU A 705 11.99 29.89 10.25
CA LEU A 705 11.60 28.73 11.04
C LEU A 705 12.85 27.92 11.37
N ALA A 706 13.03 27.58 12.65
CA ALA A 706 14.07 26.65 13.06
C ALA A 706 13.86 25.26 12.42
N ALA A 707 14.90 24.41 12.47
CA ALA A 707 14.84 23.03 12.04
C ALA A 707 13.60 22.31 12.62
N GLY A 708 12.80 21.70 11.74
CA GLY A 708 11.60 20.96 12.11
C GLY A 708 10.48 21.79 12.73
N ALA A 709 10.58 23.12 12.82
CA ALA A 709 9.62 23.93 13.57
C ALA A 709 8.20 23.92 12.97
N ILE A 710 7.23 24.05 13.86
CA ILE A 710 5.83 24.36 13.56
C ILE A 710 5.44 25.65 14.29
N GLU A 711 4.92 26.63 13.57
CA GLU A 711 4.34 27.85 14.14
C GLU A 711 2.84 27.91 13.90
N TRP A 712 2.07 28.03 14.99
CA TRP A 712 0.63 28.26 14.94
C TRP A 712 0.31 29.74 15.02
N ARG A 713 -0.61 30.21 14.17
CA ARG A 713 -1.07 31.61 14.15
C ARG A 713 -2.58 31.70 13.94
N ASP A 714 -3.17 32.77 14.44
CA ASP A 714 -4.56 33.11 14.16
C ASP A 714 -4.65 33.91 12.84
N TYR A 715 -5.79 33.85 12.15
CA TYR A 715 -5.98 34.55 10.85
C TYR A 715 -5.87 36.07 10.95
N ASP A 716 -6.05 36.62 12.15
CA ASP A 716 -6.12 38.04 12.44
C ASP A 716 -4.76 38.64 12.90
N GLU A 717 -3.74 37.79 13.06
CA GLU A 717 -2.33 38.18 13.29
C GLU A 717 -1.57 38.26 11.97
#